data_AF-T1EQ00-F1
#
_entry.id   AF-T1EQ00-F1
#
_cell.length_a   1.000
_cell.length_b   1.000
_cell.length_c   1.000
_cell.angle_alpha   90.00
_cell.angle_beta   90.00
_cell.angle_gamma   90.00
#
_symmetry.space_group_name_H-M   'P 1'
#
loop_
_entity.id
_entity.type
_entity.pdbx_description
1 polymer ?
#
loop_
_entity_poly.entity_id
_entity_poly.type
_entity_poly.pdbx_seq_one_letter_code
_entity_poly.pdbx_strand_id
1 'polypeptide(L)'
;MLTNCEHGNLATGTQQVASTGATSLNSTAIGIGVGLGGACLLIAAIIFIVLLLTKKSRKPVHPVFGGYENEAIQERTVDFPEPAPNPIKVANLLQFLRDRKSNKSLFFDEFKSLPPVNPPRIKSCSEAVENASKNRFMDILPYNEDRVKLIGSSCDYINASYIDSYSRKNAFIATQGPLPQTCHDFWLMVWEQNSSIIIMVANLFEDGAPKCAPYFPFLNKLGEPSGDLTFDDITILLTSQEKCNDYIVRQFSVQKDGESKSVKQYHYTEWPDKGVPNSCSSILKFYEASIKNNSSMEEPIITHCSAGVGRTGTLLAIGILLEQAAEEGCIDVRFHVDRMRRRRMAMVQVVRPIIKHTKLVVVFEFWTDNIRTVSLTTAQNDQYLFTYAAVIEKLLVGDVSSTKKDFKERFLTLETPNHAGDCSLKLQHELLEALKPMYLPRNFTHGTNPANRNKNRFSKILPVDDFKPFIKVDNLRENDFDENYINAIFVQGFKKQDKFIVTHMPMKSTENMFWALVKQYNCCAIVMLNECLPDEQNYWPSDGQALSFGPLTILNTGEISSEDVFVSSLKVSEVSINKSSSLKSSSSSSNSCEVSPANYLSFSNQCIEMEPLNDTRISSKRISSDPSAIDVRHIRVNNWKEGISAGEKKMALLTLVSEVSKCLQRSANPSVLIHCLNGAERSGLFCALLNTIDKYEATKEIDIFNSVKLIQKSRPEFVSSMEQLKTLYEIVDEYISTSQS
;
A
#
# COMPACT_ATOMS: atom_id res chain seq x y z
N MET A 1 -51.37 30.29 -4.25
CA MET A 1 -51.80 29.78 -5.57
C MET A 1 -51.56 28.26 -5.53
N LEU A 2 -52.43 27.38 -5.01
CA LEU A 2 -53.82 27.00 -5.42
C LEU A 2 -53.87 26.75 -6.94
N THR A 3 -54.17 25.58 -7.54
CA THR A 3 -54.93 24.34 -7.20
C THR A 3 -54.62 23.25 -8.27
N ASN A 4 -54.34 21.98 -7.94
CA ASN A 4 -55.21 20.77 -7.84
C ASN A 4 -56.07 20.39 -9.08
N CYS A 5 -55.93 19.14 -9.58
CA CYS A 5 -56.90 18.03 -9.37
C CYS A 5 -56.62 16.77 -10.24
N GLU A 6 -57.00 15.62 -9.67
CA GLU A 6 -56.85 14.24 -10.12
C GLU A 6 -58.10 13.64 -10.86
N HIS A 7 -57.99 12.33 -11.19
CA HIS A 7 -58.99 11.28 -11.53
C HIS A 7 -59.28 11.06 -13.04
N GLY A 8 -59.37 9.84 -13.60
CA GLY A 8 -59.26 8.47 -13.07
C GLY A 8 -59.42 7.39 -14.17
N ASN A 9 -58.99 6.16 -13.82
CA ASN A 9 -59.39 4.80 -14.22
C ASN A 9 -59.65 4.30 -15.67
N LEU A 10 -59.25 3.02 -15.83
CA LEU A 10 -59.77 1.90 -16.64
C LEU A 10 -59.05 1.47 -17.94
N ALA A 11 -58.27 0.38 -17.78
CA ALA A 11 -58.46 -0.94 -18.41
C ALA A 11 -58.12 -1.21 -19.89
N THR A 12 -57.49 -2.39 -20.08
CA THR A 12 -57.44 -3.26 -21.28
C THR A 12 -56.70 -2.69 -22.49
N GLY A 13 -55.68 -3.32 -23.07
CA GLY A 13 -55.55 -4.73 -23.42
C GLY A 13 -55.55 -4.82 -24.96
N THR A 14 -54.58 -5.56 -25.53
CA THR A 14 -54.53 -6.03 -26.95
C THR A 14 -54.42 -4.95 -28.03
N GLN A 15 -53.90 -5.13 -29.24
CA GLN A 15 -52.96 -6.05 -29.91
C GLN A 15 -52.72 -5.38 -31.28
N GLN A 16 -51.57 -5.68 -31.91
CA GLN A 16 -51.31 -5.60 -33.37
C GLN A 16 -51.28 -4.18 -33.99
N VAL A 17 -50.39 -3.87 -34.92
CA VAL A 17 -50.33 -4.34 -36.33
C VAL A 17 -48.87 -4.16 -36.81
N ALA A 18 -48.17 -5.24 -37.21
CA ALA A 18 -47.98 -5.73 -38.58
C ALA A 18 -47.18 -4.76 -39.48
N SER A 19 -45.98 -5.17 -39.92
CA SER A 19 -45.68 -5.74 -41.26
C SER A 19 -45.17 -4.63 -42.20
N THR A 20 -44.13 -4.74 -43.03
CA THR A 20 -43.54 -5.81 -43.86
C THR A 20 -42.12 -5.34 -44.26
N GLY A 21 -41.08 -6.18 -44.33
CA GLY A 21 -40.68 -6.98 -45.52
C GLY A 21 -39.83 -6.13 -46.49
N ALA A 22 -38.65 -6.53 -46.99
CA ALA A 22 -38.30 -7.85 -47.52
C ALA A 22 -36.78 -8.04 -47.81
N THR A 23 -36.34 -9.31 -47.70
CA THR A 23 -35.35 -10.07 -48.54
C THR A 23 -33.86 -9.64 -48.55
N SER A 24 -32.83 -10.51 -48.40
CA SER A 24 -32.65 -11.87 -48.97
C SER A 24 -31.49 -12.70 -48.32
N LEU A 25 -31.69 -14.03 -48.28
CA LEU A 25 -30.77 -15.19 -48.52
C LEU A 25 -29.40 -15.33 -47.81
N ASN A 26 -29.22 -16.36 -46.94
CA ASN A 26 -28.52 -17.64 -47.25
C ASN A 26 -27.95 -18.43 -46.04
N SER A 27 -28.40 -19.69 -45.93
CA SER A 27 -27.68 -20.93 -45.55
C SER A 27 -26.38 -20.90 -44.71
N THR A 28 -26.48 -21.06 -43.38
CA THR A 28 -25.42 -21.65 -42.49
C THR A 28 -25.94 -22.19 -41.14
N ALA A 29 -27.24 -22.50 -40.99
CA ALA A 29 -27.84 -22.73 -39.66
C ALA A 29 -28.13 -24.20 -39.27
N ILE A 30 -27.60 -25.21 -39.99
CA ILE A 30 -27.89 -26.62 -39.67
C ILE A 30 -26.70 -27.38 -39.06
N GLY A 31 -25.51 -26.76 -38.95
CA GLY A 31 -24.30 -27.43 -38.41
C GLY A 31 -24.04 -27.32 -36.91
N ILE A 32 -24.76 -26.46 -36.17
CA ILE A 32 -24.38 -26.11 -34.77
C ILE A 32 -25.25 -26.82 -33.71
N GLY A 33 -26.40 -27.38 -34.10
CA GLY A 33 -27.34 -28.03 -33.18
C GLY A 33 -26.94 -29.41 -32.66
N VAL A 34 -26.03 -30.12 -33.34
CA VAL A 34 -25.67 -31.51 -32.98
C VAL A 34 -24.42 -31.60 -32.09
N GLY A 35 -23.54 -30.57 -32.10
CA GLY A 35 -22.33 -30.56 -31.27
C GLY A 35 -22.55 -30.18 -29.80
N LEU A 36 -23.51 -29.29 -29.52
CA LEU A 36 -23.79 -28.80 -28.16
C LEU A 36 -24.49 -29.84 -27.28
N GLY A 37 -25.33 -30.69 -27.87
CA GLY A 37 -25.98 -31.80 -27.13
C GLY A 37 -24.99 -32.87 -26.67
N GLY A 38 -24.01 -33.19 -27.52
CA GLY A 38 -22.96 -34.17 -27.19
C GLY A 38 -22.03 -33.71 -26.07
N ALA A 39 -21.62 -32.43 -26.08
CA ALA A 39 -20.75 -31.87 -25.05
C ALA A 39 -21.43 -31.81 -23.68
N CYS A 40 -22.71 -31.46 -23.62
CA CYS A 40 -23.47 -31.43 -22.37
C CYS A 40 -23.69 -32.83 -21.77
N LEU A 41 -23.92 -33.84 -22.63
CA LEU A 41 -24.04 -35.24 -22.18
C LEU A 41 -22.70 -35.80 -21.67
N LEU A 42 -21.59 -35.39 -22.28
CA LEU A 42 -20.25 -35.81 -21.87
C LEU A 42 -19.84 -35.17 -20.53
N ILE A 43 -20.18 -33.90 -20.31
CA ILE A 43 -19.97 -33.22 -19.02
C ILE A 43 -20.85 -33.84 -17.92
N ALA A 44 -22.11 -34.14 -18.21
CA ALA A 44 -23.01 -34.82 -17.27
C ALA A 44 -22.51 -36.23 -16.92
N ALA A 45 -21.99 -36.97 -17.89
CA ALA A 45 -21.38 -38.29 -17.67
C ALA A 45 -20.11 -38.21 -16.82
N ILE A 46 -19.25 -37.20 -17.04
CA ILE A 46 -18.04 -36.97 -16.22
C ILE A 46 -18.43 -36.60 -14.78
N ILE A 47 -19.41 -35.72 -14.58
CA ILE A 47 -19.91 -35.37 -13.24
C ILE A 47 -20.49 -36.61 -12.55
N PHE A 48 -21.25 -37.42 -13.27
CA PHE A 48 -21.83 -38.66 -12.74
C PHE A 48 -20.76 -39.70 -12.37
N ILE A 49 -19.71 -39.85 -13.20
CA ILE A 49 -18.57 -40.74 -12.91
C ILE A 49 -17.77 -40.21 -11.71
N VAL A 50 -17.54 -38.91 -11.59
CA VAL A 50 -16.90 -38.30 -10.41
C VAL A 50 -17.75 -38.52 -9.15
N LEU A 51 -19.07 -38.42 -9.25
CA LEU A 51 -19.99 -38.73 -8.14
C LEU A 51 -20.01 -40.22 -7.78
N LEU A 52 -19.84 -41.13 -8.75
CA LEU A 52 -19.73 -42.57 -8.50
C LEU A 52 -18.37 -42.96 -7.91
N LEU A 53 -17.28 -42.34 -8.37
CA LEU A 53 -15.93 -42.57 -7.85
C LEU A 53 -15.72 -41.96 -6.45
N THR A 54 -16.43 -40.87 -6.12
CA THR A 54 -16.45 -40.30 -4.76
C THR A 54 -17.37 -41.04 -3.80
N LYS A 55 -18.23 -41.96 -4.29
CA LYS A 55 -19.14 -42.76 -3.45
C LYS A 55 -18.50 -44.01 -2.84
N LYS A 56 -17.20 -44.26 -3.06
CA LYS A 56 -16.52 -45.46 -2.55
C LYS A 56 -15.32 -45.14 -1.64
N SER A 57 -15.56 -44.38 -0.57
CA SER A 57 -14.97 -44.61 0.78
C SER A 57 -15.46 -43.53 1.76
N ARG A 58 -16.76 -43.55 2.08
CA ARG A 58 -17.26 -42.96 3.33
C ARG A 58 -18.08 -44.04 4.01
N LYS A 59 -17.43 -44.82 4.88
CA LYS A 59 -18.18 -45.59 5.88
C LYS A 59 -18.94 -44.56 6.73
N PRO A 60 -20.27 -44.70 6.91
CA PRO A 60 -20.98 -43.88 7.86
C PRO A 60 -20.47 -44.27 9.24
N VAL A 61 -19.76 -43.36 9.90
CA VAL A 61 -19.60 -43.45 11.36
C VAL A 61 -20.93 -42.97 11.91
N HIS A 62 -21.82 -43.90 12.21
CA HIS A 62 -22.96 -43.62 13.08
C HIS A 62 -22.40 -43.14 14.43
N PRO A 63 -22.90 -42.03 15.01
CA PRO A 63 -22.70 -41.81 16.42
C PRO A 63 -23.40 -42.96 17.15
N VAL A 64 -22.60 -43.83 17.76
CA VAL A 64 -23.12 -44.76 18.75
C VAL A 64 -23.58 -43.88 19.91
N PHE A 65 -24.89 -43.67 20.01
CA PHE A 65 -25.53 -43.26 21.25
C PHE A 65 -25.40 -44.43 22.21
N GLY A 66 -24.24 -44.53 22.86
CA GLY A 66 -24.10 -45.29 24.10
C GLY A 66 -24.76 -44.46 25.18
N GLY A 67 -25.82 -45.00 25.80
CA GLY A 67 -26.34 -44.46 27.03
C GLY A 67 -25.22 -44.42 28.05
N TYR A 68 -24.75 -43.22 28.37
CA TYR A 68 -24.04 -42.95 29.61
C TYR A 68 -25.05 -42.30 30.53
N GLU A 69 -25.45 -43.06 31.54
CA GLU A 69 -26.06 -42.52 32.74
C GLU A 69 -25.19 -41.41 33.31
N ASN A 70 -25.86 -40.48 33.98
CA ASN A 70 -25.29 -39.31 34.64
C ASN A 70 -24.10 -39.68 35.55
N GLU A 71 -22.88 -39.43 35.09
CA GLU A 71 -21.74 -39.21 35.96
C GLU A 71 -21.15 -37.84 35.63
N ALA A 72 -21.09 -36.99 36.65
CA ALA A 72 -20.60 -35.63 36.58
C ALA A 72 -19.19 -35.59 35.98
N ILE A 73 -19.07 -35.09 34.75
CA ILE A 73 -17.79 -34.73 34.16
C ILE A 73 -17.26 -33.55 34.98
N GLN A 74 -16.35 -33.81 35.90
CA GLN A 74 -15.44 -32.78 36.39
C GLN A 74 -14.60 -32.32 35.18
N GLU A 75 -15.05 -31.26 34.53
CA GLU A 75 -14.27 -30.54 33.51
C GLU A 75 -12.98 -30.03 34.15
N ARG A 76 -11.88 -30.78 33.99
CA ARG A 76 -10.54 -30.28 34.30
C ARG A 76 -10.17 -29.25 33.24
N THR A 77 -10.21 -27.98 33.62
CA THR A 77 -9.52 -26.90 32.92
C THR A 77 -8.06 -27.30 32.78
N VAL A 78 -7.61 -27.61 31.55
CA VAL A 78 -6.18 -27.79 31.30
C VAL A 78 -5.56 -26.40 31.33
N ASP A 79 -5.08 -25.99 32.50
CA ASP A 79 -4.26 -24.80 32.63
C ASP A 79 -2.97 -25.04 31.84
N PHE A 80 -2.91 -24.50 30.63
CA PHE A 80 -1.64 -24.37 29.93
C PHE A 80 -0.72 -23.55 30.82
N PRO A 81 0.52 -24.01 31.10
CA PRO A 81 1.46 -23.22 31.90
C PRO A 81 1.58 -21.81 31.29
N GLU A 82 1.69 -20.80 32.15
CA GLU A 82 1.92 -19.44 31.69
C GLU A 82 3.16 -19.40 30.78
N PRO A 83 3.13 -18.59 29.70
CA PRO A 83 4.29 -18.48 28.82
C PRO A 83 5.49 -17.96 29.63
N ALA A 84 6.63 -18.64 29.53
CA ALA A 84 7.87 -18.12 30.10
C ALA A 84 8.20 -16.78 29.41
N PRO A 85 8.42 -15.68 30.18
CA PRO A 85 8.85 -14.41 29.63
C PRO A 85 10.21 -14.55 28.94
N ASN A 86 10.36 -13.88 27.79
CA ASN A 86 11.62 -13.72 27.07
C ASN A 86 11.76 -12.27 26.57
N PRO A 87 11.90 -11.30 27.51
CA PRO A 87 11.88 -9.89 27.18
C PRO A 87 13.11 -9.45 26.38
N ILE A 88 12.88 -8.54 25.43
CA ILE A 88 13.91 -7.92 24.60
C ILE A 88 14.16 -6.51 25.14
N LYS A 89 15.37 -6.26 25.66
CA LYS A 89 15.76 -4.92 26.12
C LYS A 89 15.70 -3.91 24.97
N VAL A 90 15.26 -2.68 25.26
CA VAL A 90 15.16 -1.60 24.25
C VAL A 90 16.50 -1.36 23.55
N ALA A 91 17.60 -1.36 24.32
CA ALA A 91 18.97 -1.22 23.79
C ALA A 91 19.37 -2.32 22.79
N ASN A 92 18.71 -3.48 22.81
CA ASN A 92 18.99 -4.62 21.95
C ASN A 92 18.02 -4.74 20.76
N LEU A 93 17.01 -3.86 20.62
CA LEU A 93 15.99 -3.99 19.57
C LEU A 93 16.56 -3.92 18.17
N LEU A 94 17.56 -3.06 17.94
CA LEU A 94 18.19 -2.94 16.64
C LEU A 94 18.98 -4.21 16.28
N GLN A 95 19.68 -4.80 17.24
CA GLN A 95 20.37 -6.08 17.04
C GLN A 95 19.37 -7.22 16.84
N PHE A 96 18.31 -7.26 17.64
CA PHE A 96 17.21 -8.20 17.47
C PHE A 96 16.62 -8.16 16.06
N LEU A 97 16.38 -6.96 15.50
CA LEU A 97 15.93 -6.82 14.11
C LEU A 97 16.92 -7.38 13.11
N ARG A 98 18.23 -7.13 13.28
CA ARG A 98 19.28 -7.66 12.40
C ARG A 98 19.34 -9.19 12.47
N ASP A 99 19.23 -9.76 13.65
CA ASP A 99 19.24 -11.22 13.86
C ASP A 99 18.00 -11.87 13.24
N ARG A 100 16.82 -11.29 13.44
CA ARG A 100 15.58 -11.75 12.81
C ARG A 100 15.61 -11.56 11.29
N LYS A 101 16.29 -10.53 10.79
CA LYS A 101 16.64 -10.33 9.37
C LYS A 101 17.76 -11.26 8.89
N SER A 102 18.20 -12.23 9.69
CA SER A 102 19.07 -13.32 9.23
C SER A 102 18.36 -14.68 9.31
N ASN A 103 17.35 -14.86 10.20
CA ASN A 103 16.56 -16.11 10.29
C ASN A 103 15.00 -15.94 10.25
N LYS A 104 14.40 -16.44 9.14
CA LYS A 104 13.02 -16.19 8.60
C LYS A 104 11.96 -16.85 9.39
N SER A 105 12.26 -18.08 9.77
CA SER A 105 11.31 -18.90 10.47
C SER A 105 11.06 -18.33 11.86
N LEU A 106 11.99 -17.58 12.48
CA LEU A 106 11.87 -17.19 13.88
C LEU A 106 10.59 -16.44 14.21
N PHE A 107 10.16 -15.46 13.40
CA PHE A 107 8.89 -14.77 13.65
C PHE A 107 7.67 -15.67 13.45
N PHE A 108 7.72 -16.52 12.44
CA PHE A 108 6.65 -17.45 12.13
C PHE A 108 6.53 -18.57 13.17
N ASP A 109 7.65 -19.10 13.63
CA ASP A 109 7.76 -20.11 14.68
C ASP A 109 7.28 -19.53 16.02
N GLU A 110 7.67 -18.28 16.33
CA GLU A 110 7.17 -17.54 17.49
C GLU A 110 5.65 -17.33 17.42
N PHE A 111 5.11 -16.88 16.28
CA PHE A 111 3.66 -16.72 16.12
C PHE A 111 2.91 -18.06 16.24
N LYS A 112 3.44 -19.13 15.64
CA LYS A 112 2.88 -20.49 15.73
C LYS A 112 2.87 -21.05 17.15
N SER A 113 3.80 -20.59 17.97
CA SER A 113 3.89 -21.01 19.37
C SER A 113 2.88 -20.31 20.29
N LEU A 114 2.10 -19.33 19.79
CA LEU A 114 1.00 -18.72 20.53
C LEU A 114 -0.15 -19.73 20.76
N PRO A 115 -1.00 -19.52 21.77
CA PRO A 115 -2.15 -20.36 22.01
C PRO A 115 -3.05 -20.46 20.77
N PRO A 116 -3.67 -21.64 20.53
CA PRO A 116 -4.57 -21.84 19.40
C PRO A 116 -5.75 -20.87 19.48
N VAL A 117 -6.34 -20.55 18.34
CA VAL A 117 -7.50 -19.65 18.23
C VAL A 117 -8.72 -20.18 19.00
N ASN A 118 -8.83 -21.49 19.22
CA ASN A 118 -9.92 -22.08 20.01
C ASN A 118 -9.33 -23.00 21.08
N PRO A 119 -8.79 -22.45 22.18
CA PRO A 119 -8.30 -23.27 23.27
C PRO A 119 -9.47 -23.97 23.97
N PRO A 120 -9.22 -25.10 24.66
CA PRO A 120 -10.22 -25.82 25.46
C PRO A 120 -10.58 -25.01 26.73
N ARG A 121 -11.25 -23.87 26.54
CA ARG A 121 -11.84 -23.03 27.60
C ARG A 121 -13.36 -23.04 27.48
N ILE A 122 -14.03 -22.85 28.61
CA ILE A 122 -15.50 -22.90 28.71
C ILE A 122 -16.09 -21.68 28.01
N LYS A 123 -16.98 -21.94 27.05
CA LYS A 123 -17.68 -20.94 26.23
C LYS A 123 -19.19 -21.17 26.21
N SER A 124 -19.70 -21.98 27.14
CA SER A 124 -21.07 -22.49 27.13
C SER A 124 -22.15 -21.40 27.03
N CYS A 125 -21.94 -20.22 27.62
CA CYS A 125 -22.88 -19.11 27.50
C CYS A 125 -22.87 -18.51 26.09
N SER A 126 -21.69 -18.29 25.51
CA SER A 126 -21.53 -17.74 24.15
C SER A 126 -21.94 -18.71 23.04
N GLU A 127 -21.89 -20.02 23.31
CA GLU A 127 -22.28 -21.10 22.41
C GLU A 127 -23.77 -21.47 22.54
N ALA A 128 -24.48 -20.91 23.52
CA ALA A 128 -25.91 -21.13 23.72
C ALA A 128 -26.71 -20.66 22.49
N VAL A 129 -27.74 -21.42 22.12
CA VAL A 129 -28.51 -21.21 20.88
C VAL A 129 -29.18 -19.84 20.87
N GLU A 130 -29.69 -19.41 22.02
CA GLU A 130 -30.30 -18.11 22.26
C GLU A 130 -29.34 -16.93 22.02
N ASN A 131 -28.03 -17.15 22.17
CA ASN A 131 -27.00 -16.12 22.02
C ASN A 131 -26.32 -16.14 20.64
N ALA A 132 -26.56 -17.16 19.83
CA ALA A 132 -25.93 -17.31 18.52
C ALA A 132 -26.18 -16.10 17.60
N SER A 133 -27.39 -15.52 17.64
CA SER A 133 -27.77 -14.33 16.85
C SER A 133 -27.08 -13.05 17.31
N LYS A 134 -26.49 -13.03 18.51
CA LYS A 134 -25.71 -11.92 19.06
C LYS A 134 -24.23 -11.97 18.66
N ASN A 135 -23.79 -13.07 18.03
CA ASN A 135 -22.41 -13.25 17.57
C ASN A 135 -22.27 -12.90 16.09
N ARG A 136 -21.35 -11.97 15.76
CA ARG A 136 -21.03 -11.66 14.36
C ARG A 136 -20.32 -12.82 13.66
N PHE A 137 -19.49 -13.54 14.41
CA PHE A 137 -18.72 -14.69 13.92
C PHE A 137 -18.81 -15.82 14.94
N MET A 138 -19.28 -16.99 14.49
CA MET A 138 -19.45 -18.17 15.36
C MET A 138 -18.13 -18.77 15.82
N ASP A 139 -17.02 -18.43 15.16
CA ASP A 139 -15.66 -18.86 15.50
C ASP A 139 -14.90 -17.83 16.36
N ILE A 140 -15.53 -16.70 16.73
CA ILE A 140 -14.95 -15.67 17.61
C ILE A 140 -15.89 -15.39 18.78
N LEU A 141 -15.66 -16.09 19.88
CA LEU A 141 -16.52 -16.10 21.07
C LEU A 141 -15.74 -15.71 22.34
N PRO A 142 -16.34 -14.95 23.28
CA PRO A 142 -15.71 -14.65 24.56
C PRO A 142 -15.68 -15.90 25.45
N TYR A 143 -14.66 -16.04 26.30
CA TYR A 143 -14.65 -17.08 27.34
C TYR A 143 -15.60 -16.71 28.48
N ASN A 144 -16.18 -17.72 29.15
CA ASN A 144 -17.15 -17.50 30.22
C ASN A 144 -16.60 -16.70 31.40
N GLU A 145 -15.32 -16.87 31.76
CA GLU A 145 -14.71 -16.23 32.92
C GLU A 145 -14.39 -14.75 32.68
N ASP A 146 -14.10 -14.39 31.43
CA ASP A 146 -13.60 -13.07 31.05
C ASP A 146 -14.67 -12.22 30.34
N ARG A 147 -15.85 -12.78 30.06
CA ARG A 147 -16.93 -12.06 29.37
C ARG A 147 -17.49 -10.91 30.20
N VAL A 148 -17.90 -9.85 29.52
CA VAL A 148 -18.73 -8.81 30.12
C VAL A 148 -20.16 -9.35 30.29
N LYS A 149 -20.78 -9.08 31.44
CA LYS A 149 -22.16 -9.51 31.76
C LYS A 149 -23.04 -8.28 31.87
N LEU A 150 -24.17 -8.30 31.18
CA LEU A 150 -25.17 -7.21 31.25
C LEU A 150 -26.15 -7.48 32.39
N ILE A 151 -26.52 -6.43 33.14
CA ILE A 151 -27.47 -6.55 34.26
C ILE A 151 -28.88 -6.10 33.84
N GLY A 152 -28.98 -5.01 33.09
CA GLY A 152 -30.24 -4.40 32.66
C GLY A 152 -30.85 -4.97 31.38
N SER A 153 -30.21 -5.97 30.75
CA SER A 153 -30.73 -6.61 29.53
C SER A 153 -31.58 -7.83 29.89
N SER A 154 -32.49 -8.20 28.98
CA SER A 154 -33.26 -9.46 29.09
C SER A 154 -32.37 -10.72 29.04
N CYS A 155 -31.14 -10.56 28.59
CA CYS A 155 -30.12 -11.60 28.51
C CYS A 155 -28.77 -11.00 28.94
N ASP A 156 -28.04 -11.67 29.85
CA ASP A 156 -26.77 -11.16 30.39
C ASP A 156 -25.59 -11.19 29.40
N TYR A 157 -25.83 -11.61 28.16
CA TYR A 157 -24.80 -11.88 27.16
C TYR A 157 -24.57 -10.71 26.19
N ILE A 158 -23.31 -10.34 26.08
CA ILE A 158 -22.73 -9.56 24.97
C ILE A 158 -21.39 -10.18 24.56
N ASN A 159 -21.05 -10.16 23.27
CA ASN A 159 -19.77 -10.66 22.77
C ASN A 159 -18.64 -9.66 23.06
N ALA A 160 -18.20 -9.63 24.32
CA ALA A 160 -17.14 -8.76 24.82
C ALA A 160 -16.33 -9.46 25.91
N SER A 161 -15.05 -9.10 26.07
CA SER A 161 -14.18 -9.65 27.11
C SER A 161 -13.32 -8.56 27.75
N TYR A 162 -13.08 -8.65 29.05
CA TYR A 162 -12.09 -7.82 29.73
C TYR A 162 -10.67 -8.20 29.30
N ILE A 163 -9.84 -7.19 29.08
CA ILE A 163 -8.42 -7.35 28.76
C ILE A 163 -7.61 -6.48 29.72
N ASP A 164 -6.50 -7.02 30.20
CA ASP A 164 -5.57 -6.31 31.06
C ASP A 164 -4.70 -5.36 30.23
N SER A 165 -4.34 -4.21 30.82
CA SER A 165 -3.18 -3.42 30.38
C SER A 165 -1.89 -3.98 30.96
N TYR A 166 -0.76 -3.30 30.80
CA TYR A 166 0.46 -3.73 31.45
C TYR A 166 0.37 -3.60 32.98
N SER A 167 -0.11 -2.45 33.47
CA SER A 167 -0.13 -2.11 34.90
C SER A 167 -1.48 -2.34 35.61
N ARG A 168 -2.57 -2.51 34.85
CA ARG A 168 -3.93 -2.58 35.41
C ARG A 168 -4.76 -3.74 34.84
N LYS A 169 -5.41 -4.51 35.72
CA LYS A 169 -6.38 -5.55 35.36
C LYS A 169 -7.67 -4.95 34.81
N ASN A 170 -8.29 -5.63 33.84
CA ASN A 170 -9.56 -5.22 33.22
C ASN A 170 -9.55 -3.77 32.69
N ALA A 171 -8.38 -3.27 32.27
CA ALA A 171 -8.22 -1.90 31.78
C ALA A 171 -8.97 -1.62 30.47
N PHE A 172 -9.27 -2.69 29.70
CA PHE A 172 -9.96 -2.60 28.43
C PHE A 172 -11.12 -3.57 28.36
N ILE A 173 -12.08 -3.27 27.50
CA ILE A 173 -13.09 -4.22 27.02
C ILE A 173 -12.89 -4.39 25.51
N ALA A 174 -12.49 -5.60 25.09
CA ALA A 174 -12.41 -5.96 23.69
C ALA A 174 -13.74 -6.58 23.23
N THR A 175 -14.42 -5.95 22.27
CA THR A 175 -15.77 -6.35 21.83
C THR A 175 -15.89 -6.40 20.30
N GLN A 176 -16.86 -7.18 19.80
CA GLN A 176 -17.18 -7.17 18.37
C GLN A 176 -17.80 -5.83 17.95
N GLY A 177 -17.72 -5.50 16.66
CA GLY A 177 -18.48 -4.39 16.09
C GLY A 177 -19.98 -4.69 16.20
N PRO A 178 -20.80 -3.82 16.82
CA PRO A 178 -22.22 -4.07 17.05
C PRO A 178 -22.95 -4.54 15.80
N LEU A 179 -23.87 -5.48 15.99
CA LEU A 179 -24.88 -5.86 15.01
C LEU A 179 -26.11 -4.96 15.19
N PRO A 180 -26.98 -4.81 14.17
CA PRO A 180 -28.20 -4.01 14.32
C PRO A 180 -29.02 -4.39 15.57
N GLN A 181 -29.14 -5.68 15.84
CA GLN A 181 -29.86 -6.22 17.00
C GLN A 181 -29.08 -6.19 18.33
N THR A 182 -27.80 -5.77 18.34
CA THR A 182 -26.99 -5.67 19.57
C THR A 182 -26.51 -4.25 19.85
N CYS A 183 -27.06 -3.23 19.17
CA CYS A 183 -26.71 -1.83 19.43
C CYS A 183 -27.17 -1.38 20.82
N HIS A 184 -28.36 -1.80 21.26
CA HIS A 184 -28.84 -1.57 22.63
C HIS A 184 -27.89 -2.20 23.66
N ASP A 185 -27.65 -3.51 23.57
CA ASP A 185 -26.73 -4.25 24.43
C ASP A 185 -25.33 -3.57 24.51
N PHE A 186 -24.82 -3.04 23.38
CA PHE A 186 -23.55 -2.31 23.35
C PHE A 186 -23.59 -1.01 24.15
N TRP A 187 -24.62 -0.17 23.98
CA TRP A 187 -24.74 1.07 24.76
C TRP A 187 -25.08 0.83 26.22
N LEU A 188 -25.82 -0.23 26.51
CA LEU A 188 -26.04 -0.68 27.88
C LEU A 188 -24.72 -1.10 28.53
N MET A 189 -23.86 -1.83 27.82
CA MET A 189 -22.51 -2.15 28.28
C MET A 189 -21.70 -0.86 28.57
N VAL A 190 -21.71 0.11 27.65
CA VAL A 190 -21.03 1.41 27.85
C VAL A 190 -21.53 2.09 29.12
N TRP A 191 -22.85 2.09 29.33
CA TRP A 191 -23.51 2.73 30.48
C TRP A 191 -23.17 2.05 31.80
N GLU A 192 -23.33 0.72 31.88
CA GLU A 192 -23.12 -0.10 33.08
C GLU A 192 -21.65 -0.14 33.51
N GLN A 193 -20.72 -0.15 32.53
CA GLN A 193 -19.27 -0.15 32.80
C GLN A 193 -18.71 1.24 33.07
N ASN A 194 -19.57 2.27 33.05
CA ASN A 194 -19.20 3.68 33.19
C ASN A 194 -18.10 4.12 32.21
N SER A 195 -18.01 3.45 31.05
CA SER A 195 -16.97 3.71 30.07
C SER A 195 -17.19 5.05 29.37
N SER A 196 -16.25 5.96 29.56
CA SER A 196 -16.26 7.29 28.93
C SER A 196 -15.55 7.30 27.56
N ILE A 197 -14.83 6.25 27.20
CA ILE A 197 -14.03 6.16 25.97
C ILE A 197 -14.41 4.92 25.16
N ILE A 198 -14.67 5.13 23.88
CA ILE A 198 -14.87 4.09 22.86
C ILE A 198 -13.79 4.25 21.79
N ILE A 199 -13.14 3.15 21.40
CA ILE A 199 -12.15 3.08 20.33
C ILE A 199 -12.66 2.15 19.23
N MET A 200 -12.84 2.70 18.04
CA MET A 200 -13.31 2.00 16.85
C MET A 200 -12.16 1.91 15.83
N VAL A 201 -11.74 0.69 15.49
CA VAL A 201 -10.59 0.42 14.59
C VAL A 201 -11.03 -0.32 13.33
N ALA A 202 -12.20 0.02 12.79
CA ALA A 202 -12.72 -0.49 11.53
C ALA A 202 -13.76 0.47 10.97
N ASN A 203 -13.83 0.60 9.64
CA ASN A 203 -14.91 1.34 9.00
C ASN A 203 -16.22 0.54 9.09
N LEU A 204 -17.36 1.21 8.90
CA LEU A 204 -18.68 0.54 8.92
C LEU A 204 -18.82 -0.48 7.77
N PHE A 205 -18.26 -0.14 6.61
CA PHE A 205 -18.25 -0.95 5.40
C PHE A 205 -16.84 -0.98 4.80
N GLU A 206 -16.43 -2.16 4.33
CA GLU A 206 -15.09 -2.44 3.81
C GLU A 206 -15.21 -3.51 2.71
N ASP A 207 -14.63 -3.29 1.53
CA ASP A 207 -14.72 -4.15 0.34
C ASP A 207 -16.18 -4.58 0.02
N GLY A 208 -17.13 -3.66 0.21
CA GLY A 208 -18.57 -3.92 -0.02
C GLY A 208 -19.25 -4.79 1.04
N ALA A 209 -18.57 -5.12 2.13
CA ALA A 209 -19.11 -5.93 3.24
C ALA A 209 -19.29 -5.10 4.52
N PRO A 210 -20.42 -5.26 5.25
CA PRO A 210 -20.62 -4.60 6.53
C PRO A 210 -19.70 -5.17 7.61
N LYS A 211 -18.98 -4.31 8.31
CA LYS A 211 -18.06 -4.67 9.41
C LYS A 211 -18.59 -4.30 10.79
N CYS A 212 -19.43 -3.27 10.86
CA CYS A 212 -20.03 -2.74 12.09
C CYS A 212 -21.35 -2.04 11.75
N ALA A 213 -22.37 -2.19 12.59
CA ALA A 213 -23.61 -1.41 12.46
C ALA A 213 -23.37 0.06 12.85
N PRO A 214 -24.12 1.01 12.28
CA PRO A 214 -24.07 2.42 12.68
C PRO A 214 -24.76 2.61 14.04
N TYR A 215 -24.02 2.43 15.13
CA TYR A 215 -24.54 2.55 16.50
C TYR A 215 -24.51 3.99 17.04
N PHE A 216 -24.18 4.97 16.21
CA PHE A 216 -24.05 6.38 16.61
C PHE A 216 -24.69 7.31 15.58
N PRO A 217 -25.20 8.49 16.00
CA PRO A 217 -25.73 9.51 15.10
C PRO A 217 -24.64 10.11 14.20
N PHE A 218 -24.98 10.43 12.95
CA PHE A 218 -24.06 11.02 11.96
C PHE A 218 -24.22 12.53 11.87
N LEU A 219 -23.28 13.19 11.19
CA LEU A 219 -23.54 14.52 10.64
C LEU A 219 -24.30 14.40 9.31
N ASN A 220 -25.26 15.29 9.10
CA ASN A 220 -25.94 15.49 7.83
C ASN A 220 -25.01 16.23 6.84
N LYS A 221 -25.49 16.46 5.61
CA LYS A 221 -24.71 17.13 4.55
C LYS A 221 -24.30 18.58 4.88
N LEU A 222 -24.97 19.21 5.84
CA LEU A 222 -24.68 20.56 6.31
C LEU A 222 -23.68 20.59 7.48
N GLY A 223 -23.23 19.42 7.94
CA GLY A 223 -22.31 19.32 9.08
C GLY A 223 -23.00 19.40 10.45
N GLU A 224 -24.34 19.29 10.49
CA GLU A 224 -25.11 19.28 11.73
C GLU A 224 -25.51 17.85 12.11
N PRO A 225 -25.76 17.52 13.39
CA PRO A 225 -26.25 16.20 13.78
C PRO A 225 -27.51 15.79 12.99
N SER A 226 -27.55 14.55 12.52
CA SER A 226 -28.68 14.00 11.74
C SER A 226 -29.94 13.75 12.57
N GLY A 227 -29.91 14.09 13.85
CA GLY A 227 -30.89 13.72 14.87
C GLY A 227 -30.29 12.79 15.92
N ASP A 228 -31.02 12.61 17.02
CA ASP A 228 -30.65 11.70 18.11
C ASP A 228 -30.91 10.25 17.71
N LEU A 229 -30.13 9.33 18.27
CA LEU A 229 -30.30 7.90 18.04
C LEU A 229 -30.72 7.22 19.34
N THR A 230 -31.94 6.67 19.36
CA THR A 230 -32.47 5.97 20.53
C THR A 230 -32.50 4.46 20.29
N PHE A 231 -31.93 3.72 21.24
CA PHE A 231 -32.05 2.27 21.35
C PHE A 231 -32.78 1.98 22.65
N ASP A 232 -34.04 1.56 22.56
CA ASP A 232 -34.95 1.35 23.68
C ASP A 232 -34.94 2.51 24.70
N ASP A 233 -34.33 2.33 25.87
CA ASP A 233 -34.28 3.28 26.97
C ASP A 233 -33.01 4.18 26.98
N ILE A 234 -32.14 4.03 25.98
CA ILE A 234 -30.88 4.79 25.86
C ILE A 234 -30.91 5.69 24.62
N THR A 235 -30.71 7.00 24.83
CA THR A 235 -30.64 8.01 23.76
C THR A 235 -29.23 8.56 23.63
N ILE A 236 -28.72 8.61 22.39
CA ILE A 236 -27.37 9.06 22.05
C ILE A 236 -27.45 10.34 21.24
N LEU A 237 -26.83 11.41 21.75
CA LEU A 237 -26.77 12.72 21.09
C LEU A 237 -25.34 13.04 20.69
N LEU A 238 -25.09 13.37 19.42
CA LEU A 238 -23.80 13.87 18.95
C LEU A 238 -23.63 15.34 19.33
N THR A 239 -22.67 15.62 20.20
CA THR A 239 -22.40 16.98 20.71
C THR A 239 -21.25 17.66 19.96
N SER A 240 -20.25 16.91 19.51
CA SER A 240 -19.19 17.43 18.65
C SER A 240 -18.54 16.33 17.81
N GLN A 241 -18.00 16.70 16.66
CA GLN A 241 -17.16 15.82 15.83
C GLN A 241 -15.97 16.60 15.28
N GLU A 242 -14.78 16.06 15.48
CA GLU A 242 -13.53 16.57 14.93
C GLU A 242 -12.93 15.55 13.97
N LYS A 243 -12.56 16.00 12.76
CA LYS A 243 -11.88 15.15 11.78
C LYS A 243 -10.38 15.44 11.83
N CYS A 244 -9.60 14.46 12.24
CA CYS A 244 -8.14 14.48 12.14
C CYS A 244 -7.70 13.84 10.80
N ASN A 245 -6.39 13.76 10.56
CA ASN A 245 -5.83 13.18 9.32
C ASN A 245 -6.18 11.69 9.18
N ASP A 246 -5.99 10.92 10.25
CA ASP A 246 -6.09 9.45 10.22
C ASP A 246 -7.28 8.87 11.00
N TYR A 247 -8.01 9.73 11.73
CA TYR A 247 -9.10 9.33 12.61
C TYR A 247 -10.11 10.46 12.82
N ILE A 248 -11.26 10.09 13.38
CA ILE A 248 -12.34 11.00 13.74
C ILE A 248 -12.57 10.89 15.24
N VAL A 249 -12.77 12.02 15.91
CA VAL A 249 -13.17 12.08 17.33
C VAL A 249 -14.61 12.56 17.40
N ARG A 250 -15.46 11.85 18.14
CA ARG A 250 -16.85 12.22 18.40
C ARG A 250 -17.09 12.33 19.89
N GLN A 251 -17.83 13.35 20.31
CA GLN A 251 -18.32 13.48 21.68
C GLN A 251 -19.83 13.24 21.70
N PHE A 252 -20.28 12.35 22.56
CA PHE A 252 -21.68 12.01 22.76
C PHE A 252 -22.16 12.41 24.16
N SER A 253 -23.41 12.85 24.23
CA SER A 253 -24.21 12.80 25.46
C SER A 253 -25.09 11.56 25.37
N VAL A 254 -24.87 10.62 26.29
CA VAL A 254 -25.65 9.40 26.43
C VAL A 254 -26.66 9.62 27.55
N GLN A 255 -27.93 9.35 27.31
CA GLN A 255 -29.01 9.58 28.27
C GLN A 255 -29.75 8.27 28.56
N LYS A 256 -29.98 7.99 29.84
CA LYS A 256 -30.76 6.84 30.32
C LYS A 256 -31.33 7.18 31.70
N ASP A 257 -32.60 6.84 31.94
CA ASP A 257 -33.28 7.02 33.24
C ASP A 257 -33.19 8.45 33.84
N GLY A 258 -33.15 9.47 32.98
CA GLY A 258 -33.03 10.88 33.39
C GLY A 258 -31.61 11.34 33.74
N GLU A 259 -30.63 10.43 33.71
CA GLU A 259 -29.22 10.75 33.86
C GLU A 259 -28.54 10.94 32.50
N SER A 260 -27.43 11.68 32.47
CA SER A 260 -26.60 11.83 31.28
C SER A 260 -25.12 11.62 31.57
N LYS A 261 -24.45 10.87 30.68
CA LYS A 261 -23.01 10.63 30.69
C LYS A 261 -22.37 11.13 29.41
N SER A 262 -21.16 11.66 29.53
CA SER A 262 -20.37 12.13 28.40
C SER A 262 -19.44 11.02 27.91
N VAL A 263 -19.56 10.62 26.63
CA VAL A 263 -18.77 9.53 26.05
C VAL A 263 -18.06 10.01 24.79
N LYS A 264 -16.75 9.77 24.71
CA LYS A 264 -15.92 10.12 23.54
C LYS A 264 -15.60 8.88 22.73
N GLN A 265 -15.80 8.93 21.42
CA GLN A 265 -15.38 7.89 20.49
C GLN A 265 -14.21 8.36 19.63
N TYR A 266 -13.16 7.54 19.57
CA TYR A 266 -12.05 7.65 18.64
C TYR A 266 -12.22 6.61 17.54
N HIS A 267 -12.35 7.05 16.28
CA HIS A 267 -12.58 6.18 15.13
C HIS A 267 -11.42 6.28 14.14
N TYR A 268 -10.56 5.26 14.11
CA TYR A 268 -9.45 5.18 13.16
C TYR A 268 -9.93 4.74 11.78
N THR A 269 -9.73 5.57 10.76
CA THR A 269 -10.31 5.38 9.42
C THR A 269 -9.33 4.80 8.40
N GLU A 270 -8.04 4.87 8.68
CA GLU A 270 -6.97 4.53 7.72
C GLU A 270 -6.45 3.09 7.85
N TRP A 271 -7.20 2.20 8.52
CA TRP A 271 -6.84 0.78 8.51
C TRP A 271 -7.38 0.14 7.24
N PRO A 272 -6.51 -0.38 6.34
CA PRO A 272 -6.98 -0.95 5.09
C PRO A 272 -7.78 -2.25 5.30
N ASP A 273 -8.70 -2.51 4.39
CA ASP A 273 -9.54 -3.72 4.37
C ASP A 273 -8.70 -5.00 4.34
N LYS A 274 -7.55 -4.91 3.67
CA LYS A 274 -6.54 -5.96 3.51
C LYS A 274 -5.18 -5.44 3.99
N GLY A 275 -4.59 -6.13 4.97
CA GLY A 275 -3.28 -5.81 5.52
C GLY A 275 -3.35 -4.97 6.80
N VAL A 276 -2.34 -4.13 6.97
CA VAL A 276 -2.19 -3.21 8.10
C VAL A 276 -1.78 -1.84 7.56
N PRO A 277 -1.85 -0.76 8.36
CA PRO A 277 -1.52 0.59 7.89
C PRO A 277 -0.13 0.67 7.25
N ASN A 278 -0.01 1.48 6.19
CA ASN A 278 1.26 1.68 5.48
C ASN A 278 2.31 2.46 6.30
N SER A 279 1.88 3.13 7.37
CA SER A 279 2.75 3.86 8.29
C SER A 279 2.46 3.47 9.74
N CYS A 280 3.52 3.25 10.52
CA CYS A 280 3.40 3.07 11.96
C CYS A 280 3.06 4.39 12.67
N SER A 281 3.48 5.54 12.12
CA SER A 281 3.22 6.86 12.71
C SER A 281 1.73 7.13 12.91
N SER A 282 0.89 6.68 11.98
CA SER A 282 -0.56 6.91 11.99
C SER A 282 -1.22 6.18 13.17
N ILE A 283 -0.93 4.88 13.34
CA ILE A 283 -1.47 4.11 14.46
C ILE A 283 -0.87 4.53 15.80
N LEU A 284 0.39 4.98 15.84
CA LEU A 284 1.04 5.46 17.06
C LEU A 284 0.42 6.78 17.54
N LYS A 285 0.18 7.75 16.64
CA LYS A 285 -0.56 8.98 16.96
C LYS A 285 -1.96 8.66 17.48
N PHE A 286 -2.64 7.71 16.84
CA PHE A 286 -3.97 7.26 17.29
C PHE A 286 -3.93 6.60 18.67
N TYR A 287 -2.95 5.74 18.95
CA TYR A 287 -2.72 5.15 20.27
C TYR A 287 -2.51 6.25 21.33
N GLU A 288 -1.70 7.26 21.04
CA GLU A 288 -1.47 8.35 21.99
C GLU A 288 -2.75 9.12 22.30
N ALA A 289 -3.51 9.49 21.26
CA ALA A 289 -4.75 10.23 21.40
C ALA A 289 -5.85 9.45 22.12
N SER A 290 -5.95 8.13 21.87
CA SER A 290 -7.08 7.30 22.30
C SER A 290 -6.84 6.51 23.59
N ILE A 291 -5.63 5.99 23.80
CA ILE A 291 -5.29 5.15 24.96
C ILE A 291 -4.39 5.91 25.93
N LYS A 292 -3.21 6.34 25.49
CA LYS A 292 -2.20 6.94 26.38
C LYS A 292 -2.74 8.17 27.12
N ASN A 293 -3.38 9.09 26.40
CA ASN A 293 -3.95 10.31 26.97
C ASN A 293 -5.17 10.06 27.86
N ASN A 294 -5.73 8.85 27.86
CA ASN A 294 -6.84 8.44 28.72
C ASN A 294 -6.43 7.35 29.74
N SER A 295 -5.11 7.13 29.94
CA SER A 295 -4.58 6.06 30.80
C SER A 295 -4.86 6.26 32.29
N SER A 296 -5.14 7.50 32.73
CA SER A 296 -5.50 7.82 34.11
C SER A 296 -6.94 7.47 34.48
N MET A 297 -7.78 7.13 33.51
CA MET A 297 -9.19 6.76 33.76
C MET A 297 -9.25 5.43 34.49
N GLU A 298 -10.05 5.31 35.54
CA GLU A 298 -10.21 4.04 36.30
C GLU A 298 -11.17 3.06 35.60
N GLU A 299 -12.03 3.57 34.73
CA GLU A 299 -12.99 2.79 33.96
C GLU A 299 -12.33 2.10 32.75
N PRO A 300 -12.90 0.96 32.29
CA PRO A 300 -12.39 0.26 31.12
C PRO A 300 -12.62 1.06 29.84
N ILE A 301 -11.59 1.11 28.98
CA ILE A 301 -11.73 1.65 27.62
C ILE A 301 -12.31 0.56 26.71
N ILE A 302 -13.44 0.84 26.07
CA ILE A 302 -14.09 -0.09 25.15
C ILE A 302 -13.40 0.02 23.79
N THR A 303 -12.85 -1.08 23.28
CA THR A 303 -12.15 -1.12 21.99
C THR A 303 -12.75 -2.19 21.09
N HIS A 304 -13.11 -1.83 19.86
CA HIS A 304 -13.71 -2.76 18.90
C HIS A 304 -13.21 -2.55 17.48
N CYS A 305 -13.38 -3.59 16.66
CA CYS A 305 -13.24 -3.53 15.21
C CYS A 305 -14.45 -4.22 14.60
N SER A 306 -14.27 -5.22 13.72
CA SER A 306 -15.36 -6.10 13.29
C SER A 306 -15.55 -7.29 14.24
N ALA A 307 -14.53 -8.13 14.42
CA ALA A 307 -14.58 -9.30 15.33
C ALA A 307 -14.11 -9.00 16.77
N GLY A 308 -13.45 -7.84 16.97
CA GLY A 308 -12.93 -7.46 18.29
C GLY A 308 -11.68 -8.22 18.73
N VAL A 309 -10.87 -8.70 17.79
CA VAL A 309 -9.68 -9.54 18.09
C VAL A 309 -8.44 -9.17 17.27
N GLY A 310 -8.59 -8.89 15.97
CA GLY A 310 -7.46 -8.57 15.09
C GLY A 310 -6.90 -7.16 15.32
N ARG A 311 -7.46 -6.16 14.63
CA ARG A 311 -7.05 -4.74 14.75
C ARG A 311 -7.15 -4.23 16.19
N THR A 312 -8.21 -4.61 16.90
CA THR A 312 -8.38 -4.39 18.34
C THR A 312 -7.19 -4.93 19.13
N GLY A 313 -6.86 -6.22 18.98
CA GLY A 313 -5.73 -6.80 19.71
C GLY A 313 -4.39 -6.17 19.33
N THR A 314 -4.23 -5.76 18.08
CA THR A 314 -2.99 -5.11 17.61
C THR A 314 -2.78 -3.76 18.31
N LEU A 315 -3.82 -2.92 18.36
CA LEU A 315 -3.75 -1.62 19.04
C LEU A 315 -3.51 -1.78 20.54
N LEU A 316 -4.21 -2.72 21.20
CA LEU A 316 -4.02 -2.99 22.62
C LEU A 316 -2.62 -3.54 22.91
N ALA A 317 -2.11 -4.45 22.07
CA ALA A 317 -0.75 -4.97 22.21
C ALA A 317 0.31 -3.86 22.11
N ILE A 318 0.17 -2.94 21.15
CA ILE A 318 1.06 -1.77 21.04
C ILE A 318 1.07 -0.98 22.35
N GLY A 319 -0.11 -0.71 22.92
CA GLY A 319 -0.20 0.03 24.19
C GLY A 319 0.47 -0.68 25.36
N ILE A 320 0.17 -1.97 25.55
CA ILE A 320 0.75 -2.81 26.61
C ILE A 320 2.29 -2.84 26.50
N LEU A 321 2.82 -3.00 25.29
CA LEU A 321 4.27 -3.08 25.06
C LEU A 321 4.97 -1.74 25.27
N LEU A 322 4.33 -0.63 24.95
CA LEU A 322 4.86 0.71 25.21
C LEU A 322 4.85 1.04 26.71
N GLU A 323 3.83 0.61 27.45
CA GLU A 323 3.80 0.68 28.91
C GLU A 323 4.93 -0.18 29.53
N GLN A 324 5.09 -1.43 29.08
CA GLN A 324 6.19 -2.30 29.52
C GLN A 324 7.55 -1.65 29.28
N ALA A 325 7.76 -1.08 28.10
CA ALA A 325 9.02 -0.43 27.76
C ALA A 325 9.30 0.79 28.66
N ALA A 326 8.27 1.55 29.03
CA ALA A 326 8.39 2.69 29.93
C ALA A 326 8.72 2.28 31.37
N GLU A 327 8.17 1.17 31.85
CA GLU A 327 8.36 0.68 33.23
C GLU A 327 9.63 -0.18 33.41
N GLU A 328 9.95 -1.05 32.45
CA GLU A 328 11.02 -2.06 32.57
C GLU A 328 12.18 -1.88 31.58
N GLY A 329 12.07 -0.99 30.59
CA GLY A 329 13.10 -0.83 29.55
C GLY A 329 13.23 -2.04 28.62
N CYS A 330 12.17 -2.84 28.45
CA CYS A 330 12.11 -4.00 27.57
C CYS A 330 10.71 -4.22 26.99
N ILE A 331 10.60 -5.10 25.99
CA ILE A 331 9.32 -5.52 25.40
C ILE A 331 9.25 -7.05 25.25
N ASP A 332 8.07 -7.63 25.38
CA ASP A 332 7.81 -9.04 25.08
C ASP A 332 6.49 -9.25 24.34
N VAL A 333 6.55 -9.17 23.00
CA VAL A 333 5.36 -9.27 22.14
C VAL A 333 4.68 -10.63 22.29
N ARG A 334 5.44 -11.73 22.29
CA ARG A 334 4.89 -13.08 22.37
C ARG A 334 4.15 -13.27 23.70
N PHE A 335 4.78 -12.92 24.81
CA PHE A 335 4.21 -13.06 26.14
C PHE A 335 2.90 -12.28 26.30
N HIS A 336 2.88 -11.01 25.90
CA HIS A 336 1.68 -10.19 26.05
C HIS A 336 0.55 -10.60 25.11
N VAL A 337 0.85 -10.99 23.86
CA VAL A 337 -0.17 -11.53 22.94
C VAL A 337 -0.73 -12.85 23.43
N ASP A 338 0.10 -13.74 23.99
CA ASP A 338 -0.34 -14.99 24.63
C ASP A 338 -1.31 -14.70 25.79
N ARG A 339 -0.94 -13.80 26.71
CA ARG A 339 -1.82 -13.38 27.82
C ARG A 339 -3.15 -12.80 27.34
N MET A 340 -3.15 -11.96 26.29
CA MET A 340 -4.39 -11.47 25.70
C MET A 340 -5.23 -12.61 25.11
N ARG A 341 -4.60 -13.58 24.41
CA ARG A 341 -5.29 -14.74 23.82
C ARG A 341 -5.91 -15.66 24.86
N ARG A 342 -5.34 -15.68 26.06
CA ARG A 342 -5.93 -16.37 27.21
C ARG A 342 -7.22 -15.69 27.64
N ARG A 343 -7.32 -14.36 27.66
CA ARG A 343 -8.53 -13.63 28.06
C ARG A 343 -9.61 -13.56 26.96
N ARG A 344 -9.20 -13.44 25.70
CA ARG A 344 -10.09 -13.44 24.54
C ARG A 344 -9.39 -14.12 23.39
N MET A 345 -10.06 -15.06 22.72
CA MET A 345 -9.44 -15.79 21.63
C MET A 345 -8.92 -14.92 20.50
N ALA A 346 -7.92 -15.43 19.78
CA ALA A 346 -7.43 -14.87 18.52
C ALA A 346 -6.90 -13.43 18.58
N MET A 347 -6.69 -12.85 19.77
CA MET A 347 -6.12 -11.50 19.90
C MET A 347 -4.81 -11.40 19.11
N VAL A 348 -4.70 -10.33 18.30
CA VAL A 348 -3.70 -10.16 17.23
C VAL A 348 -3.79 -11.29 16.21
N GLN A 349 -4.50 -11.04 15.11
CA GLN A 349 -4.76 -12.04 14.09
C GLN A 349 -3.77 -11.97 12.93
N VAL A 350 -3.44 -13.15 12.40
CA VAL A 350 -3.05 -13.29 11.00
C VAL A 350 -4.33 -13.64 10.25
N VAL A 351 -4.71 -12.90 9.22
CA VAL A 351 -5.86 -13.33 8.42
C VAL A 351 -5.41 -14.52 7.59
N ARG A 352 -6.05 -15.66 7.87
CA ARG A 352 -5.93 -17.00 7.29
C ARG A 352 -5.01 -17.17 6.08
N PRO A 353 -4.11 -18.18 6.09
CA PRO A 353 -3.62 -18.75 4.85
C PRO A 353 -4.75 -19.56 4.20
N ILE A 354 -5.39 -19.03 3.15
CA ILE A 354 -5.97 -19.95 2.16
C ILE A 354 -4.78 -20.55 1.42
N ILE A 355 -4.40 -21.76 1.83
CA ILE A 355 -3.45 -22.60 1.11
C ILE A 355 -4.09 -23.01 -0.21
N LYS A 356 -3.91 -22.18 -1.25
CA LYS A 356 -3.72 -22.58 -2.65
C LYS A 356 -2.83 -21.53 -3.32
N HIS A 357 -1.52 -21.81 -3.31
CA HIS A 357 -0.48 -21.26 -4.18
C HIS A 357 -0.66 -19.81 -4.67
N THR A 358 -0.23 -18.79 -3.91
CA THR A 358 0.04 -17.45 -4.49
C THR A 358 0.96 -16.61 -3.58
N LYS A 359 1.81 -15.77 -4.19
CA LYS A 359 2.80 -14.88 -3.55
C LYS A 359 2.29 -13.42 -3.41
N LEU A 360 2.51 -12.86 -2.21
CA LEU A 360 2.87 -11.49 -1.78
C LEU A 360 1.90 -10.25 -1.88
N VAL A 361 1.83 -9.43 -0.80
CA VAL A 361 2.14 -7.95 -0.69
C VAL A 361 1.67 -7.23 0.64
N VAL A 362 2.63 -6.58 1.35
CA VAL A 362 2.63 -5.64 2.54
C VAL A 362 2.07 -6.17 3.89
N VAL A 363 2.85 -6.34 4.98
CA VAL A 363 3.64 -5.31 5.69
C VAL A 363 4.98 -5.81 6.26
N PHE A 364 5.40 -7.04 5.95
CA PHE A 364 6.67 -7.63 6.44
C PHE A 364 7.32 -8.62 5.45
N GLU A 365 7.36 -8.27 4.17
CA GLU A 365 7.51 -9.29 3.12
C GLU A 365 8.90 -9.61 2.62
N PHE A 366 9.90 -9.57 3.51
CA PHE A 366 11.25 -9.96 3.11
C PHE A 366 11.63 -11.38 3.50
N TRP A 367 10.69 -12.27 3.87
CA TRP A 367 11.07 -13.52 4.55
C TRP A 367 10.61 -14.90 4.01
N THR A 368 10.16 -15.11 2.75
CA THR A 368 10.00 -16.51 2.19
C THR A 368 10.04 -16.65 0.66
N ASP A 369 10.54 -17.79 0.15
CA ASP A 369 10.43 -18.16 -1.28
C ASP A 369 10.09 -19.61 -1.55
N ASN A 370 9.15 -19.82 -2.48
CA ASN A 370 9.31 -20.71 -3.65
C ASN A 370 8.10 -20.61 -4.63
N ILE A 371 8.38 -20.87 -5.91
CA ILE A 371 7.49 -21.23 -7.03
C ILE A 371 6.80 -20.10 -7.86
N ARG A 372 6.63 -20.43 -9.15
CA ARG A 372 6.51 -19.66 -10.41
C ARG A 372 5.12 -19.10 -10.73
N THR A 373 5.10 -18.00 -11.49
CA THR A 373 4.08 -17.49 -12.44
C THR A 373 2.63 -17.30 -11.96
N VAL A 374 2.06 -16.13 -12.33
CA VAL A 374 0.62 -15.74 -12.43
C VAL A 374 0.19 -14.59 -11.49
N SER A 375 0.09 -13.40 -12.12
CA SER A 375 -0.96 -12.36 -12.08
C SER A 375 -1.99 -12.27 -10.94
N LEU A 376 -2.11 -11.03 -10.42
CA LEU A 376 -3.25 -10.33 -9.79
C LEU A 376 -3.79 -10.84 -8.43
N THR A 377 -3.74 -9.90 -7.47
CA THR A 377 -4.46 -9.83 -6.18
C THR A 377 -4.04 -10.85 -5.12
N THR A 378 -3.45 -10.40 -4.00
CA THR A 378 -4.04 -10.42 -2.63
C THR A 378 -3.00 -9.92 -1.59
N ALA A 379 -3.18 -8.71 -1.04
CA ALA A 379 -2.48 -8.28 0.18
C ALA A 379 -3.09 -8.98 1.41
N GLN A 380 -2.34 -9.76 2.20
CA GLN A 380 -2.82 -10.32 3.48
C GLN A 380 -1.67 -10.43 4.50
N ASN A 381 -1.60 -9.56 5.51
CA ASN A 381 -2.23 -9.67 6.84
C ASN A 381 -1.29 -10.25 7.95
N ASP A 382 -0.25 -9.51 8.35
CA ASP A 382 0.58 -9.86 9.51
C ASP A 382 0.57 -8.76 10.59
N GLN A 383 -0.52 -8.73 11.37
CA GLN A 383 -0.69 -7.79 12.49
C GLN A 383 0.30 -8.04 13.62
N TYR A 384 0.77 -9.29 13.76
CA TYR A 384 1.75 -9.65 14.78
C TYR A 384 3.09 -8.97 14.49
N LEU A 385 3.55 -9.05 13.25
CA LEU A 385 4.75 -8.34 12.84
C LEU A 385 4.54 -6.82 12.87
N PHE A 386 3.37 -6.32 12.48
CA PHE A 386 3.07 -4.88 12.58
C PHE A 386 3.19 -4.35 14.03
N THR A 387 2.81 -5.17 15.00
CA THR A 387 3.00 -4.84 16.43
C THR A 387 4.48 -4.59 16.75
N TYR A 388 5.38 -5.47 16.28
CA TYR A 388 6.82 -5.25 16.38
C TYR A 388 7.27 -3.97 15.67
N ALA A 389 6.84 -3.75 14.42
CA ALA A 389 7.24 -2.56 13.67
C ALA A 389 6.85 -1.27 14.39
N ALA A 390 5.60 -1.16 14.85
CA ALA A 390 5.11 0.05 15.50
C ALA A 390 5.84 0.33 16.81
N VAL A 391 6.01 -0.70 17.65
CA VAL A 391 6.68 -0.56 18.95
C VAL A 391 8.17 -0.25 18.77
N ILE A 392 8.86 -0.97 17.88
CA ILE A 392 10.30 -0.74 17.64
C ILE A 392 10.55 0.64 17.02
N GLU A 393 9.73 1.06 16.06
CA GLU A 393 9.84 2.39 15.47
C GLU A 393 9.68 3.48 16.54
N LYS A 394 8.63 3.39 17.38
CA LYS A 394 8.41 4.35 18.47
C LYS A 394 9.56 4.37 19.48
N LEU A 395 10.06 3.19 19.89
CA LEU A 395 11.09 3.09 20.93
C LEU A 395 12.49 3.49 20.45
N LEU A 396 12.82 3.25 19.18
CA LEU A 396 14.13 3.61 18.65
C LEU A 396 14.18 5.05 18.12
N VAL A 397 13.15 5.50 17.40
CA VAL A 397 13.23 6.78 16.66
C VAL A 397 12.17 7.80 17.07
N GLY A 398 11.35 7.48 18.08
CA GLY A 398 10.30 8.35 18.61
C GLY A 398 9.15 8.57 17.64
N ASP A 399 8.40 9.64 17.84
CA ASP A 399 7.55 10.17 16.78
C ASP A 399 8.45 10.55 15.63
N VAL A 400 8.13 10.23 14.38
CA VAL A 400 8.93 10.57 13.19
C VAL A 400 8.34 11.70 12.34
N SER A 401 7.09 12.07 12.65
CA SER A 401 6.34 13.12 11.99
C SER A 401 6.36 14.40 12.81
N SER A 402 6.36 15.55 12.14
CA SER A 402 6.26 16.88 12.75
C SER A 402 5.50 17.85 11.85
N THR A 403 5.09 18.99 12.40
CA THR A 403 4.52 20.10 11.64
C THR A 403 5.61 21.09 11.22
N LYS A 404 5.25 22.11 10.44
CA LYS A 404 6.18 23.23 10.14
C LYS A 404 6.67 23.94 11.41
N LYS A 405 5.83 24.06 12.44
CA LYS A 405 6.10 24.88 13.64
C LYS A 405 7.21 24.28 14.50
N ASP A 406 7.25 22.97 14.63
CA ASP A 406 8.14 22.20 15.51
C ASP A 406 9.30 21.53 14.75
N PHE A 407 9.30 21.52 13.41
CA PHE A 407 10.31 20.83 12.61
C PHE A 407 11.74 21.23 12.96
N LYS A 408 12.02 22.54 13.06
CA LYS A 408 13.37 23.05 13.29
C LYS A 408 13.94 22.64 14.65
N GLU A 409 13.15 22.80 15.71
CA GLU A 409 13.53 22.39 17.08
C GLU A 409 13.77 20.88 17.17
N ARG A 410 12.89 20.12 16.52
CA ARG A 410 13.01 18.67 16.45
C ARG A 410 14.23 18.22 15.66
N PHE A 411 14.55 18.87 14.53
CA PHE A 411 15.75 18.55 13.76
C PHE A 411 17.03 18.81 14.57
N LEU A 412 17.10 19.95 15.28
CA LEU A 412 18.21 20.23 16.21
C LEU A 412 18.34 19.15 17.30
N THR A 413 17.21 18.70 17.84
CA THR A 413 17.19 17.60 18.83
C THR A 413 17.71 16.30 18.23
N LEU A 414 17.33 15.97 16.99
CA LEU A 414 17.80 14.76 16.31
C LEU A 414 19.32 14.76 16.08
N GLU A 415 19.93 15.93 15.89
CA GLU A 415 21.37 16.08 15.69
C GLU A 415 22.17 16.17 17.00
N THR A 416 21.52 16.52 18.10
CA THR A 416 22.20 16.70 19.40
C THR A 416 22.76 15.36 19.88
N PRO A 417 24.09 15.24 20.08
CA PRO A 417 24.68 14.01 20.59
C PRO A 417 24.31 13.77 22.05
N ASN A 418 24.06 12.51 22.40
CA ASN A 418 23.95 12.05 23.77
C ASN A 418 25.34 11.95 24.42
N HIS A 419 25.40 11.52 25.70
CA HIS A 419 26.66 11.36 26.44
C HIS A 419 27.66 10.37 25.80
N ALA A 420 27.19 9.46 24.94
CA ALA A 420 28.03 8.52 24.20
C ALA A 420 28.48 9.07 22.82
N GLY A 421 28.07 10.28 22.45
CA GLY A 421 28.37 10.89 21.15
C GLY A 421 27.43 10.45 20.02
N ASP A 422 26.39 9.66 20.31
CA ASP A 422 25.39 9.23 19.34
C ASP A 422 24.21 10.21 19.29
N CYS A 423 23.60 10.40 18.12
CA CYS A 423 22.42 11.25 17.95
C CYS A 423 21.21 10.45 17.42
N SER A 424 20.00 10.92 17.68
CA SER A 424 18.79 10.22 17.22
C SER A 424 18.66 10.14 15.70
N LEU A 425 19.27 11.09 14.95
CA LEU A 425 19.35 11.02 13.50
C LEU A 425 20.18 9.81 13.01
N LYS A 426 21.27 9.48 13.72
CA LYS A 426 22.05 8.27 13.45
C LYS A 426 21.21 7.02 13.68
N LEU A 427 20.44 6.97 14.77
CA LEU A 427 19.55 5.85 15.06
C LEU A 427 18.43 5.70 14.03
N GLN A 428 17.90 6.80 13.48
CA GLN A 428 16.99 6.76 12.33
C GLN A 428 17.64 6.13 11.10
N HIS A 429 18.86 6.54 10.75
CA HIS A 429 19.60 5.95 9.63
C HIS A 429 19.84 4.44 9.86
N GLU A 430 20.31 4.04 11.03
CA GLU A 430 20.56 2.64 11.34
C GLU A 430 19.29 1.78 11.32
N LEU A 431 18.15 2.33 11.76
CA LEU A 431 16.86 1.67 11.66
C LEU A 431 16.41 1.53 10.21
N LEU A 432 16.58 2.55 9.36
CA LEU A 432 16.31 2.44 7.92
C LEU A 432 17.15 1.32 7.30
N GLU A 433 18.46 1.25 7.59
CA GLU A 433 19.34 0.17 7.12
C GLU A 433 18.87 -1.22 7.59
N ALA A 434 18.46 -1.34 8.86
CA ALA A 434 17.91 -2.58 9.39
C ALA A 434 16.61 -2.98 8.68
N LEU A 435 15.75 -2.00 8.36
CA LEU A 435 14.45 -2.22 7.71
C LEU A 435 14.53 -2.39 6.18
N LYS A 436 15.68 -2.09 5.55
CA LYS A 436 15.85 -2.24 4.09
C LYS A 436 15.44 -3.62 3.59
N PRO A 437 14.81 -3.71 2.41
CA PRO A 437 14.61 -4.97 1.71
C PRO A 437 15.87 -5.82 1.64
N MET A 438 15.72 -7.13 1.79
CA MET A 438 16.75 -8.08 1.38
C MET A 438 16.24 -8.85 0.17
N TYR A 439 16.77 -8.51 -0.99
CA TYR A 439 16.48 -9.22 -2.24
C TYR A 439 17.45 -10.36 -2.44
N LEU A 440 16.93 -11.48 -2.93
CA LEU A 440 17.73 -12.64 -3.29
C LEU A 440 18.12 -12.54 -4.77
N PRO A 441 19.15 -13.27 -5.23
CA PRO A 441 19.62 -13.19 -6.61
C PRO A 441 18.52 -13.39 -7.67
N ARG A 442 17.50 -14.20 -7.38
CA ARG A 442 16.36 -14.43 -8.29
C ARG A 442 15.38 -13.27 -8.40
N ASN A 443 15.54 -12.21 -7.60
CA ASN A 443 14.78 -10.97 -7.75
C ASN A 443 15.45 -10.02 -8.78
N PHE A 444 16.60 -10.40 -9.33
CA PHE A 444 17.36 -9.61 -10.30
C PHE A 444 17.63 -10.41 -11.58
N THR A 445 16.74 -11.33 -11.96
CA THR A 445 16.97 -12.25 -13.08
C THR A 445 17.17 -11.53 -14.40
N HIS A 446 16.42 -10.45 -14.67
CA HIS A 446 16.59 -9.70 -15.91
C HIS A 446 17.89 -8.89 -15.92
N GLY A 447 18.22 -8.23 -14.80
CA GLY A 447 19.46 -7.44 -14.70
C GLY A 447 20.73 -8.27 -14.67
N THR A 448 20.67 -9.51 -14.18
CA THR A 448 21.81 -10.44 -14.15
C THR A 448 21.95 -11.29 -15.40
N ASN A 449 20.95 -11.29 -16.29
CA ASN A 449 20.99 -12.00 -17.57
C ASN A 449 22.24 -11.54 -18.37
N PRO A 450 23.09 -12.46 -18.86
CA PRO A 450 24.25 -12.15 -19.68
C PRO A 450 23.97 -11.19 -20.84
N ALA A 451 22.81 -11.30 -21.50
CA ALA A 451 22.42 -10.45 -22.63
C ALA A 451 22.17 -8.98 -22.24
N ASN A 452 21.87 -8.73 -20.95
CA ASN A 452 21.56 -7.40 -20.43
C ASN A 452 22.74 -6.75 -19.68
N ARG A 453 23.87 -7.44 -19.53
CA ARG A 453 25.02 -6.92 -18.77
C ARG A 453 25.54 -5.61 -19.30
N ASN A 454 25.58 -5.45 -20.63
CA ASN A 454 26.01 -4.22 -21.32
C ASN A 454 24.95 -3.10 -21.31
N LYS A 455 23.77 -3.35 -20.74
CA LYS A 455 22.69 -2.37 -20.53
C LYS A 455 22.65 -1.84 -19.08
N ASN A 456 23.60 -2.27 -18.25
CA ASN A 456 23.76 -1.83 -16.87
C ASN A 456 25.07 -1.05 -16.73
N ARG A 457 25.00 0.23 -16.36
CA ARG A 457 26.21 1.03 -16.11
C ARG A 457 27.00 0.52 -14.89
N PHE A 458 26.32 -0.02 -13.89
CA PHE A 458 26.92 -0.57 -12.66
C PHE A 458 26.43 -1.99 -12.39
N SER A 459 27.34 -2.94 -12.25
CA SER A 459 27.01 -4.37 -12.06
C SER A 459 26.33 -4.69 -10.72
N LYS A 460 26.49 -3.82 -9.72
CA LYS A 460 25.90 -3.98 -8.38
C LYS A 460 24.57 -3.27 -8.20
N ILE A 461 24.20 -2.36 -9.11
CA ILE A 461 22.97 -1.57 -9.00
C ILE A 461 22.04 -2.02 -10.12
N LEU A 462 21.22 -3.01 -9.81
CA LEU A 462 20.31 -3.66 -10.74
C LEU A 462 18.85 -3.35 -10.34
N PRO A 463 17.92 -3.29 -11.29
CA PRO A 463 16.51 -3.15 -10.97
C PRO A 463 16.00 -4.45 -10.36
N VAL A 464 15.25 -4.33 -9.28
CA VAL A 464 14.47 -5.46 -8.75
C VAL A 464 13.35 -5.75 -9.74
N ASP A 465 13.19 -7.02 -10.11
CA ASP A 465 12.29 -7.46 -11.18
C ASP A 465 10.83 -7.04 -10.94
N ASP A 466 10.39 -6.98 -9.68
CA ASP A 466 9.02 -6.60 -9.29
C ASP A 466 8.69 -5.12 -9.55
N PHE A 467 9.72 -4.27 -9.69
CA PHE A 467 9.56 -2.83 -9.88
C PHE A 467 10.01 -2.35 -11.26
N LYS A 468 10.49 -3.26 -12.13
CA LYS A 468 11.00 -2.86 -13.44
C LYS A 468 9.86 -2.38 -14.36
N PRO A 469 10.09 -1.35 -15.19
CA PRO A 469 9.17 -1.03 -16.27
C PRO A 469 9.21 -2.12 -17.34
N PHE A 470 8.09 -2.30 -18.02
CA PHE A 470 7.98 -3.17 -19.18
C PHE A 470 7.92 -2.32 -20.43
N ILE A 471 8.91 -2.40 -21.31
CA ILE A 471 8.93 -1.67 -22.57
C ILE A 471 8.38 -2.56 -23.67
N LYS A 472 7.39 -2.06 -24.42
CA LYS A 472 6.89 -2.71 -25.64
C LYS A 472 7.77 -2.28 -26.80
N VAL A 473 8.35 -3.25 -27.51
CA VAL A 473 9.04 -3.03 -28.78
C VAL A 473 8.21 -3.71 -29.87
N ASP A 474 7.73 -2.93 -30.84
CA ASP A 474 6.94 -3.47 -31.96
C ASP A 474 7.80 -4.42 -32.81
N ASN A 475 7.21 -5.56 -33.21
CA ASN A 475 7.79 -6.66 -34.00
C ASN A 475 8.64 -7.72 -33.28
N LEU A 476 8.66 -7.78 -31.95
CA LEU A 476 9.24 -8.91 -31.22
C LEU A 476 8.20 -9.99 -30.88
N ARG A 477 8.61 -11.26 -31.01
CA ARG A 477 7.84 -12.39 -30.43
C ARG A 477 7.84 -12.22 -28.92
N GLU A 478 6.74 -12.58 -28.24
CA GLU A 478 6.54 -12.46 -26.77
C GLU A 478 7.66 -13.07 -25.89
N ASN A 479 8.64 -13.78 -26.47
CA ASN A 479 9.71 -14.50 -25.77
C ASN A 479 11.12 -13.91 -25.94
N ASP A 480 11.32 -12.77 -26.63
CA ASP A 480 12.64 -12.09 -26.62
C ASP A 480 12.78 -11.19 -25.39
N PHE A 481 13.08 -11.82 -24.25
CA PHE A 481 13.26 -11.16 -22.95
C PHE A 481 14.43 -10.16 -22.93
N ASP A 482 15.34 -10.25 -23.89
CA ASP A 482 16.60 -9.52 -23.90
C ASP A 482 16.45 -8.10 -24.48
N GLU A 483 15.53 -7.85 -25.41
CA GLU A 483 15.38 -6.53 -26.03
C GLU A 483 14.50 -5.56 -25.23
N ASN A 484 13.66 -6.05 -24.31
CA ASN A 484 12.70 -5.24 -23.53
C ASN A 484 13.24 -4.79 -22.15
N TYR A 485 14.53 -5.00 -21.86
CA TYR A 485 15.17 -4.62 -20.60
C TYR A 485 15.88 -3.26 -20.64
N ILE A 486 15.54 -2.39 -19.68
CA ILE A 486 16.33 -1.22 -19.27
C ILE A 486 16.55 -1.26 -17.76
N ASN A 487 17.69 -0.77 -17.27
CA ASN A 487 17.93 -0.63 -15.84
C ASN A 487 17.17 0.58 -15.27
N ALA A 488 15.86 0.40 -15.12
CA ALA A 488 14.99 1.37 -14.51
C ALA A 488 14.02 0.68 -13.54
N ILE A 489 13.43 1.46 -12.65
CA ILE A 489 12.41 1.00 -11.70
C ILE A 489 11.30 2.04 -11.56
N PHE A 490 10.10 1.59 -11.24
CA PHE A 490 9.06 2.43 -10.66
C PHE A 490 9.38 2.71 -9.21
N VAL A 491 9.19 3.97 -8.82
CA VAL A 491 9.29 4.41 -7.43
C VAL A 491 7.99 5.08 -7.02
N GLN A 492 7.48 4.64 -5.88
CA GLN A 492 6.22 5.11 -5.33
C GLN A 492 6.29 6.57 -4.90
N GLY A 493 5.31 7.34 -5.39
CA GLY A 493 5.00 8.68 -4.93
C GLY A 493 4.06 8.66 -3.72
N PHE A 494 3.95 9.77 -2.99
CA PHE A 494 3.03 9.89 -1.84
C PHE A 494 1.57 9.55 -2.19
N LYS A 495 1.06 10.00 -3.35
CA LYS A 495 -0.33 9.78 -3.81
C LYS A 495 -0.49 8.76 -4.95
N LYS A 496 0.59 8.41 -5.65
CA LYS A 496 0.55 7.60 -6.88
C LYS A 496 1.67 6.56 -6.86
N GLN A 497 1.32 5.30 -7.11
CA GLN A 497 2.25 4.16 -7.03
C GLN A 497 3.39 4.22 -8.07
N ASP A 498 3.12 4.72 -9.27
CA ASP A 498 4.11 4.82 -10.35
C ASP A 498 4.41 6.28 -10.68
N LYS A 499 4.60 7.12 -9.64
CA LYS A 499 4.84 8.56 -9.84
C LYS A 499 6.19 8.82 -10.50
N PHE A 500 7.21 8.07 -10.10
CA PHE A 500 8.57 8.26 -10.58
C PHE A 500 9.07 7.03 -11.32
N ILE A 501 9.87 7.26 -12.35
CA ILE A 501 10.68 6.23 -12.99
C ILE A 501 12.13 6.60 -12.76
N VAL A 502 12.90 5.72 -12.12
CA VAL A 502 14.31 5.98 -11.81
C VAL A 502 15.21 5.06 -12.62
N THR A 503 16.17 5.65 -13.32
CA THR A 503 17.18 4.93 -14.14
C THR A 503 18.58 5.47 -13.85
N HIS A 504 19.62 4.76 -14.28
CA HIS A 504 20.95 5.34 -14.39
C HIS A 504 21.08 6.23 -15.63
N MET A 505 22.14 7.03 -15.69
CA MET A 505 22.45 7.86 -16.85
C MET A 505 22.49 7.01 -18.13
N PRO A 506 21.72 7.36 -19.18
CA PRO A 506 21.65 6.56 -20.41
C PRO A 506 23.03 6.27 -20.98
N MET A 507 23.21 5.05 -21.46
CA MET A 507 24.39 4.64 -22.23
C MET A 507 24.00 4.61 -23.71
N LYS A 508 24.98 4.76 -24.62
CA LYS A 508 24.75 4.69 -26.07
C LYS A 508 24.01 3.42 -26.51
N SER A 509 24.23 2.30 -25.83
CA SER A 509 23.52 1.02 -26.05
C SER A 509 22.05 1.01 -25.63
N THR A 510 21.58 2.03 -24.88
CA THR A 510 20.27 2.08 -24.21
C THR A 510 19.45 3.33 -24.54
N GLU A 511 19.97 4.30 -25.31
CA GLU A 511 19.28 5.57 -25.60
C GLU A 511 17.91 5.36 -26.26
N ASN A 512 17.82 4.42 -27.20
CA ASN A 512 16.54 4.06 -27.84
C ASN A 512 15.50 3.59 -26.81
N MET A 513 15.93 2.75 -25.85
CA MET A 513 15.05 2.24 -24.79
C MET A 513 14.69 3.32 -23.78
N PHE A 514 15.62 4.24 -23.49
CA PHE A 514 15.36 5.38 -22.63
C PHE A 514 14.25 6.27 -23.20
N TRP A 515 14.31 6.60 -24.49
CA TRP A 515 13.25 7.41 -25.11
C TRP A 515 11.93 6.63 -25.27
N ALA A 516 11.98 5.32 -25.54
CA ALA A 516 10.81 4.47 -25.53
C ALA A 516 10.12 4.47 -24.15
N LEU A 517 10.90 4.39 -23.06
CA LEU A 517 10.41 4.49 -21.68
C LEU A 517 9.72 5.83 -21.41
N VAL A 518 10.37 6.95 -21.79
CA VAL A 518 9.82 8.31 -21.65
C VAL A 518 8.46 8.43 -22.35
N LYS A 519 8.39 7.94 -23.59
CA LYS A 519 7.19 7.97 -24.42
C LYS A 519 6.07 7.10 -23.86
N GLN A 520 6.35 5.83 -23.61
CA GLN A 520 5.36 4.83 -23.24
C GLN A 520 4.68 5.15 -21.90
N TYR A 521 5.44 5.71 -20.95
CA TYR A 521 4.92 6.07 -19.63
C TYR A 521 4.53 7.54 -19.51
N ASN A 522 4.40 8.25 -20.64
CA ASN A 522 3.95 9.64 -20.71
C ASN A 522 4.68 10.54 -19.70
N CYS A 523 6.01 10.47 -19.70
CA CYS A 523 6.81 11.24 -18.77
C CYS A 523 6.76 12.73 -19.13
N CYS A 524 6.23 13.58 -18.25
CA CYS A 524 6.16 15.02 -18.51
C CYS A 524 7.50 15.73 -18.28
N ALA A 525 8.39 15.10 -17.51
CA ALA A 525 9.69 15.65 -17.18
C ALA A 525 10.76 14.56 -17.10
N ILE A 526 11.99 14.94 -17.46
CA ILE A 526 13.23 14.19 -17.25
C ILE A 526 14.10 15.05 -16.35
N VAL A 527 14.49 14.53 -15.19
CA VAL A 527 15.37 15.20 -14.24
C VAL A 527 16.74 14.54 -14.27
N MET A 528 17.77 15.30 -14.68
CA MET A 528 19.16 14.87 -14.75
C MET A 528 19.96 15.52 -13.61
N LEU A 529 20.44 14.69 -12.69
CA LEU A 529 21.10 15.12 -11.45
C LEU A 529 22.63 15.01 -11.49
N ASN A 530 23.22 14.88 -12.66
CA ASN A 530 24.67 14.81 -12.85
C ASN A 530 25.12 15.66 -14.04
N GLU A 531 26.42 15.91 -14.13
CA GLU A 531 27.00 16.59 -15.28
C GLU A 531 27.02 15.68 -16.52
N CYS A 532 27.10 16.29 -17.70
CA CYS A 532 27.42 15.56 -18.91
C CYS A 532 28.78 14.87 -18.75
N LEU A 533 28.90 13.65 -19.25
CA LEU A 533 30.19 12.95 -19.32
C LEU A 533 30.97 13.53 -20.51
N PRO A 534 32.24 13.97 -20.32
CA PRO A 534 32.98 14.69 -21.36
C PRO A 534 33.11 13.95 -22.69
N ASP A 535 33.17 12.62 -22.65
CA ASP A 535 33.41 11.75 -23.80
C ASP A 535 32.14 11.06 -24.34
N GLU A 536 30.97 11.34 -23.76
CA GLU A 536 29.69 10.77 -24.23
C GLU A 536 28.85 11.85 -24.93
N GLN A 537 28.33 11.52 -26.11
CA GLN A 537 27.36 12.37 -26.81
C GLN A 537 26.08 12.49 -25.97
N ASN A 538 25.47 13.68 -25.97
CA ASN A 538 24.21 13.89 -25.29
C ASN A 538 23.10 12.99 -25.88
N TYR A 539 22.32 12.34 -25.03
CA TYR A 539 21.14 11.56 -25.45
C TYR A 539 19.96 12.45 -25.87
N TRP A 540 20.15 13.77 -25.97
CA TRP A 540 19.13 14.75 -26.36
C TRP A 540 19.68 15.72 -27.42
N PRO A 541 18.82 16.28 -28.29
CA PRO A 541 19.20 17.30 -29.27
C PRO A 541 19.54 18.66 -28.62
N SER A 542 20.47 19.39 -29.22
CA SER A 542 20.71 20.82 -28.94
C SER A 542 19.51 21.68 -29.36
N ASP A 543 19.46 22.94 -28.90
CA ASP A 543 18.37 23.86 -29.21
C ASP A 543 18.07 23.96 -30.72
N GLY A 544 16.79 23.88 -31.08
CA GLY A 544 16.29 23.87 -32.45
C GLY A 544 16.62 22.63 -33.29
N GLN A 545 17.35 21.65 -32.75
CA GLN A 545 17.72 20.42 -33.46
C GLN A 545 16.75 19.27 -33.15
N ALA A 546 16.77 18.26 -34.02
CA ALA A 546 16.08 17.00 -33.80
C ALA A 546 17.05 15.82 -33.94
N LEU A 547 16.92 14.82 -33.07
CA LEU A 547 17.65 13.56 -33.13
C LEU A 547 16.67 12.39 -33.16
N SER A 548 17.03 11.31 -33.86
CA SER A 548 16.23 10.09 -33.92
C SER A 548 16.86 8.97 -33.11
N PHE A 549 16.04 8.30 -32.29
CA PHE A 549 16.40 7.19 -31.42
C PHE A 549 15.42 6.04 -31.70
N GLY A 550 15.84 5.10 -32.55
CA GLY A 550 14.94 4.06 -33.07
C GLY A 550 13.76 4.68 -33.84
N PRO A 551 12.50 4.33 -33.50
CA PRO A 551 11.32 4.89 -34.16
C PRO A 551 10.96 6.30 -33.69
N LEU A 552 11.61 6.81 -32.63
CA LEU A 552 11.27 8.09 -32.03
C LEU A 552 12.17 9.21 -32.56
N THR A 553 11.58 10.37 -32.80
CA THR A 553 12.28 11.63 -33.08
C THR A 553 12.02 12.60 -31.94
N ILE A 554 13.10 13.16 -31.39
CA ILE A 554 13.07 14.09 -30.27
C ILE A 554 13.49 15.43 -30.86
N LEU A 555 12.63 16.44 -30.73
CA LEU A 555 12.87 17.82 -31.18
C LEU A 555 13.06 18.72 -29.96
N ASN A 556 14.15 19.49 -29.91
CA ASN A 556 14.30 20.57 -28.94
C ASN A 556 13.60 21.83 -29.48
N THR A 557 12.57 22.29 -28.76
CA THR A 557 11.76 23.45 -29.16
C THR A 557 12.14 24.74 -28.43
N GLY A 558 13.07 24.66 -27.47
CA GLY A 558 13.59 25.83 -26.80
C GLY A 558 14.25 25.50 -25.47
N GLU A 559 15.21 26.32 -25.10
CA GLU A 559 15.98 26.17 -23.87
C GLU A 559 15.87 27.42 -22.98
N ILE A 560 15.81 27.20 -21.67
CA ILE A 560 15.78 28.25 -20.64
C ILE A 560 16.81 27.87 -19.58
N SER A 561 17.79 28.74 -19.34
CA SER A 561 18.74 28.55 -18.25
C SER A 561 18.44 29.52 -17.11
N SER A 562 18.51 29.03 -15.88
CA SER A 562 18.72 29.83 -14.68
C SER A 562 20.12 29.58 -14.12
N GLU A 563 20.46 30.21 -12.99
CA GLU A 563 21.71 29.97 -12.26
C GLU A 563 21.85 28.50 -11.83
N ASP A 564 20.75 27.92 -11.33
CA ASP A 564 20.71 26.60 -10.71
C ASP A 564 20.38 25.44 -11.67
N VAL A 565 19.58 25.70 -12.71
CA VAL A 565 19.05 24.65 -13.57
C VAL A 565 19.00 25.08 -15.03
N PHE A 566 19.12 24.10 -15.91
CA PHE A 566 18.93 24.26 -17.34
C PHE A 566 17.73 23.44 -17.79
N VAL A 567 16.77 24.07 -18.47
CA VAL A 567 15.50 23.45 -18.86
C VAL A 567 15.33 23.50 -20.37
N SER A 568 15.27 22.34 -21.01
CA SER A 568 14.87 22.21 -22.42
C SER A 568 13.43 21.78 -22.55
N SER A 569 12.74 22.33 -23.55
CA SER A 569 11.41 21.88 -23.97
C SER A 569 11.60 20.91 -25.12
N LEU A 570 11.22 19.66 -24.92
CA LEU A 570 11.39 18.59 -25.89
C LEU A 570 10.03 18.11 -26.37
N LYS A 571 9.93 17.80 -27.66
CA LYS A 571 8.77 17.12 -28.24
C LYS A 571 9.19 15.75 -28.74
N VAL A 572 8.51 14.70 -28.26
CA VAL A 572 8.83 13.28 -28.53
C VAL A 572 7.74 12.67 -29.41
N SER A 573 8.10 12.33 -30.64
CA SER A 573 7.19 11.91 -31.72
C SER A 573 7.68 10.63 -32.40
N GLU A 574 6.77 9.84 -32.98
CA GLU A 574 7.10 8.68 -33.83
C GLU A 574 7.30 9.08 -35.31
N VAL A 575 7.20 10.37 -35.62
CA VAL A 575 7.37 10.87 -36.99
C VAL A 575 8.86 10.92 -37.33
N SER A 576 9.24 10.17 -38.37
CA SER A 576 10.60 10.15 -38.90
C SER A 576 10.98 11.44 -39.63
N ILE A 577 12.22 11.90 -39.49
CA ILE A 577 12.77 13.05 -40.22
C ILE A 577 12.87 12.77 -41.74
N ASN A 578 13.00 11.50 -42.15
CA ASN A 578 13.19 11.10 -43.55
C ASN A 578 11.94 10.44 -44.18
N LYS A 579 10.99 11.25 -44.66
CA LYS A 579 10.12 10.89 -45.78
C LYS A 579 9.86 12.12 -46.66
N SER A 580 10.86 12.50 -47.46
CA SER A 580 10.64 13.21 -48.72
C SER A 580 10.60 12.17 -49.85
N SER A 581 9.39 11.93 -50.37
CA SER A 581 9.07 11.48 -51.73
C SER A 581 10.12 10.65 -52.50
N SER A 582 9.86 9.36 -52.68
CA SER A 582 10.38 8.62 -53.83
C SER A 582 9.22 8.07 -54.67
N LEU A 583 9.00 8.77 -55.77
CA LEU A 583 8.47 8.42 -57.08
C LEU A 583 7.65 7.13 -57.28
N LYS A 584 6.53 7.34 -57.97
CA LYS A 584 5.85 6.38 -58.85
C LYS A 584 6.87 5.62 -59.72
N SER A 585 6.79 4.30 -59.74
CA SER A 585 7.10 3.51 -60.94
C SER A 585 6.05 2.42 -61.13
N SER A 586 5.52 2.43 -62.33
CA SER A 586 4.53 1.56 -62.94
C SER A 586 4.94 0.08 -63.02
N SER A 587 3.91 -0.75 -63.15
CA SER A 587 3.87 -2.16 -63.55
C SER A 587 4.93 -2.65 -64.55
N SER A 588 5.52 -3.83 -64.32
CA SER A 588 5.40 -5.02 -65.20
C SER A 588 6.29 -6.21 -64.77
N SER A 589 5.69 -7.41 -64.87
CA SER A 589 6.24 -8.75 -65.20
C SER A 589 7.40 -9.40 -64.40
N SER A 590 7.03 -10.49 -63.71
CA SER A 590 7.64 -11.84 -63.70
C SER A 590 9.16 -12.02 -63.66
N ASN A 591 9.68 -12.67 -62.60
CA ASN A 591 10.12 -14.07 -62.67
C ASN A 591 10.59 -14.61 -61.30
N SER A 592 10.34 -15.89 -61.13
CA SER A 592 10.77 -16.80 -60.06
C SER A 592 12.29 -16.99 -59.99
N CYS A 593 12.82 -17.21 -58.77
CA CYS A 593 13.66 -18.39 -58.44
C CYS A 593 14.13 -18.34 -56.97
N GLU A 594 14.10 -19.51 -56.34
CA GLU A 594 14.58 -19.86 -55.01
C GLU A 594 16.12 -19.75 -54.91
N VAL A 595 16.68 -19.33 -53.76
CA VAL A 595 17.87 -19.95 -53.11
C VAL A 595 17.90 -19.68 -51.58
N SER A 596 17.98 -20.79 -50.86
CA SER A 596 18.46 -21.19 -49.52
C SER A 596 19.14 -20.21 -48.51
N PRO A 597 19.05 -20.51 -47.19
CA PRO A 597 19.58 -19.70 -46.09
C PRO A 597 21.00 -20.12 -45.68
N ALA A 598 22.01 -19.34 -46.08
CA ALA A 598 23.33 -19.38 -45.47
C ALA A 598 24.04 -18.05 -45.76
N ASN A 599 24.06 -17.14 -44.79
CA ASN A 599 25.05 -16.06 -44.55
C ASN A 599 24.49 -15.09 -43.50
N TYR A 600 24.35 -15.54 -42.26
CA TYR A 600 24.35 -14.65 -41.10
C TYR A 600 25.75 -14.72 -40.52
N LEU A 601 26.62 -13.78 -40.91
CA LEU A 601 27.82 -13.32 -40.19
C LEU A 601 28.59 -12.38 -41.12
N SER A 602 28.21 -11.09 -41.13
CA SER A 602 29.06 -9.91 -41.29
C SER A 602 28.22 -8.75 -41.82
N PHE A 603 27.69 -7.91 -40.92
CA PHE A 603 27.55 -6.50 -41.25
C PHE A 603 28.26 -5.71 -40.17
N SER A 604 29.51 -5.43 -40.51
CA SER A 604 30.37 -4.42 -39.92
C SER A 604 29.68 -3.08 -39.82
N ASN A 605 29.96 -2.38 -38.72
CA ASN A 605 29.94 -0.93 -38.60
C ASN A 605 30.15 -0.20 -39.93
N GLN A 606 29.10 0.45 -40.43
CA GLN A 606 29.26 1.63 -41.27
C GLN A 606 28.47 2.77 -40.63
N CYS A 607 29.22 3.64 -39.96
CA CYS A 607 28.80 4.97 -39.61
C CYS A 607 28.47 5.72 -40.90
N ILE A 608 27.23 6.15 -41.05
CA ILE A 608 26.89 7.20 -41.99
C ILE A 608 27.12 8.51 -41.24
N GLU A 609 28.20 9.21 -41.56
CA GLU A 609 28.31 10.63 -41.26
C GLU A 609 27.16 11.33 -42.00
N MET A 610 26.22 11.90 -41.26
CA MET A 610 25.16 12.72 -41.85
C MET A 610 25.60 14.18 -41.82
N GLU A 611 25.79 14.76 -43.00
CA GLU A 611 25.82 16.21 -43.17
C GLU A 611 24.50 16.84 -42.70
N PRO A 612 24.52 18.05 -42.11
CA PRO A 612 23.31 18.73 -41.68
C PRO A 612 22.49 19.16 -42.90
N LEU A 613 21.43 18.41 -43.23
CA LEU A 613 20.50 18.74 -44.30
C LEU A 613 19.62 19.95 -43.94
N ASN A 614 19.53 20.88 -44.88
CA ASN A 614 18.83 22.17 -44.83
C ASN A 614 17.28 22.13 -44.70
N ASP A 615 16.68 21.01 -44.28
CA ASP A 615 15.22 20.81 -44.25
C ASP A 615 14.64 20.59 -42.83
N THR A 616 15.32 21.15 -41.82
CA THR A 616 14.94 21.11 -40.40
C THR A 616 13.61 21.82 -40.09
N ARG A 617 13.19 22.79 -40.93
CA ARG A 617 11.94 23.54 -40.71
C ARG A 617 10.66 22.78 -41.09
N ILE A 618 10.69 21.91 -42.10
CA ILE A 618 9.50 21.13 -42.52
C ILE A 618 9.29 19.94 -41.58
N SER A 619 10.39 19.26 -41.21
CA SER A 619 10.38 18.17 -40.23
C SER A 619 9.94 18.65 -38.84
N SER A 620 10.43 19.79 -38.35
CA SER A 620 9.99 20.37 -37.07
C SER A 620 8.51 20.77 -37.05
N LYS A 621 7.95 21.30 -38.16
CA LYS A 621 6.50 21.54 -38.27
C LYS A 621 5.69 20.25 -38.19
N ARG A 622 6.09 19.19 -38.90
CA ARG A 622 5.41 17.89 -38.88
C ARG A 622 5.40 17.26 -37.48
N ILE A 623 6.56 17.28 -36.81
CA ILE A 623 6.69 16.81 -35.41
C ILE A 623 5.82 17.65 -34.49
N SER A 624 5.82 18.98 -34.66
CA SER A 624 5.04 19.89 -33.83
C SER A 624 3.53 19.66 -33.94
N SER A 625 3.06 19.23 -35.11
CA SER A 625 1.65 18.91 -35.39
C SER A 625 1.26 17.46 -35.15
N ASP A 626 2.18 16.59 -34.73
CA ASP A 626 1.88 15.17 -34.47
C ASP A 626 0.98 15.04 -33.23
N PRO A 627 -0.27 14.54 -33.37
CA PRO A 627 -1.18 14.40 -32.24
C PRO A 627 -0.76 13.31 -31.26
N SER A 628 0.11 12.38 -31.68
CA SER A 628 0.67 11.38 -30.79
C SER A 628 1.82 11.94 -29.95
N ALA A 629 2.43 13.06 -30.34
CA ALA A 629 3.62 13.59 -29.69
C ALA A 629 3.35 14.01 -28.24
N ILE A 630 4.36 13.79 -27.38
CA ILE A 630 4.29 14.27 -25.99
C ILE A 630 5.29 15.40 -25.78
N ASP A 631 4.91 16.38 -24.96
CA ASP A 631 5.78 17.45 -24.51
C ASP A 631 6.50 17.02 -23.22
N VAL A 632 7.82 17.11 -23.22
CA VAL A 632 8.69 16.66 -22.14
C VAL A 632 9.62 17.80 -21.75
N ARG A 633 9.67 18.14 -20.46
CA ARG A 633 10.65 19.10 -19.93
C ARG A 633 11.90 18.38 -19.46
N HIS A 634 13.03 18.64 -20.09
CA HIS A 634 14.31 18.09 -19.67
C HIS A 634 15.01 19.09 -18.76
N ILE A 635 15.00 18.80 -17.46
CA ILE A 635 15.49 19.66 -16.38
C ILE A 635 16.84 19.09 -15.91
N ARG A 636 17.90 19.85 -16.13
CA ARG A 636 19.28 19.50 -15.77
C ARG A 636 19.74 20.40 -14.63
N VAL A 637 20.37 19.82 -13.62
CA VAL A 637 21.02 20.62 -12.58
C VAL A 637 22.27 21.29 -13.16
N ASN A 638 22.38 22.61 -12.99
CA ASN A 638 23.64 23.30 -13.22
C ASN A 638 24.49 23.13 -11.97
N ASN A 639 25.79 22.88 -12.12
CA ASN A 639 26.74 23.03 -11.03
C ASN A 639 26.57 22.05 -9.85
N TRP A 640 26.57 20.74 -10.11
CA TRP A 640 26.79 19.73 -9.05
C TRP A 640 28.23 19.17 -9.12
N LYS A 641 29.20 20.09 -9.26
CA LYS A 641 30.66 19.86 -9.30
C LYS A 641 31.25 19.64 -7.90
N GLU A 642 32.45 19.07 -7.86
CA GLU A 642 33.32 19.15 -6.69
C GLU A 642 33.70 20.62 -6.43
N GLY A 643 33.70 21.04 -5.15
CA GLY A 643 34.09 22.41 -4.73
C GLY A 643 32.95 23.40 -4.47
N ILE A 644 31.69 23.04 -4.76
CA ILE A 644 30.50 23.90 -4.53
C ILE A 644 30.01 23.75 -3.08
N SER A 645 29.54 24.86 -2.49
CA SER A 645 29.07 24.89 -1.11
C SER A 645 27.81 24.04 -0.91
N ALA A 646 27.57 23.61 0.33
CA ALA A 646 26.34 22.88 0.67
C ALA A 646 25.08 23.73 0.44
N GLY A 647 25.17 25.07 0.58
CA GLY A 647 24.05 25.99 0.37
C GLY A 647 23.61 26.05 -1.08
N GLU A 648 24.54 26.20 -2.02
CA GLU A 648 24.25 26.25 -3.46
C GLU A 648 23.59 24.94 -3.94
N LYS A 649 24.06 23.78 -3.45
CA LYS A 649 23.44 22.48 -3.77
C LYS A 649 22.00 22.39 -3.29
N LYS A 650 21.68 22.96 -2.13
CA LYS A 650 20.30 23.00 -1.59
C LYS A 650 19.40 23.84 -2.49
N MET A 651 19.84 25.06 -2.84
CA MET A 651 19.07 25.95 -3.72
C MET A 651 18.78 25.31 -5.07
N ALA A 652 19.77 24.65 -5.67
CA ALA A 652 19.56 23.96 -6.93
C ALA A 652 18.51 22.83 -6.84
N LEU A 653 18.49 22.06 -5.75
CA LEU A 653 17.47 21.04 -5.51
C LEU A 653 16.08 21.64 -5.31
N LEU A 654 15.96 22.77 -4.61
CA LEU A 654 14.68 23.48 -4.45
C LEU A 654 14.16 24.04 -5.77
N THR A 655 15.04 24.61 -6.60
CA THR A 655 14.71 25.07 -7.95
C THR A 655 14.24 23.90 -8.83
N LEU A 656 14.90 22.74 -8.74
CA LEU A 656 14.47 21.50 -9.41
C LEU A 656 13.07 21.06 -8.97
N VAL A 657 12.76 21.08 -7.66
CA VAL A 657 11.43 20.76 -7.15
C VAL A 657 10.38 21.69 -7.77
N SER A 658 10.64 23.00 -7.79
CA SER A 658 9.73 23.99 -8.38
C SER A 658 9.44 23.72 -9.86
N GLU A 659 10.47 23.43 -10.65
CA GLU A 659 10.28 23.10 -12.08
C GLU A 659 9.53 21.79 -12.29
N VAL A 660 9.79 20.74 -11.50
CA VAL A 660 9.05 19.49 -11.56
C VAL A 660 7.57 19.68 -11.20
N SER A 661 7.28 20.45 -10.15
CA SER A 661 5.90 20.76 -9.75
C SER A 661 5.12 21.49 -10.85
N LYS A 662 5.75 22.44 -11.56
CA LYS A 662 5.14 23.11 -12.73
C LYS A 662 4.81 22.12 -13.85
N CYS A 663 5.65 21.11 -14.07
CA CYS A 663 5.40 20.08 -15.08
C CYS A 663 4.23 19.18 -14.69
N LEU A 664 4.20 18.71 -13.43
CA LEU A 664 3.15 17.84 -12.91
C LEU A 664 1.76 18.48 -12.96
N GLN A 665 1.66 19.80 -12.79
CA GLN A 665 0.39 20.54 -12.86
C GLN A 665 -0.19 20.66 -14.27
N ARG A 666 0.63 20.54 -15.32
CA ARG A 666 0.23 20.79 -16.72
C ARG A 666 -0.22 19.54 -17.47
N SER A 667 0.02 18.36 -16.93
CA SER A 667 -0.20 17.09 -17.62
C SER A 667 -1.28 16.26 -16.92
N ALA A 668 -2.08 15.55 -17.71
CA ALA A 668 -3.04 14.58 -17.19
C ALA A 668 -2.32 13.26 -16.86
N ASN A 669 -2.23 12.94 -15.56
CA ASN A 669 -1.62 11.72 -15.02
C ASN A 669 -0.14 11.43 -15.43
N PRO A 670 0.78 12.41 -15.35
CA PRO A 670 2.15 12.22 -15.80
C PRO A 670 2.99 11.38 -14.83
N SER A 671 4.09 10.85 -15.34
CA SER A 671 5.21 10.34 -14.55
C SER A 671 6.42 11.26 -14.70
N VAL A 672 7.34 11.23 -13.73
CA VAL A 672 8.61 11.96 -13.81
C VAL A 672 9.73 10.95 -13.90
N LEU A 673 10.54 11.05 -14.96
CA LEU A 673 11.76 10.25 -15.07
C LEU A 673 12.89 10.98 -14.35
N ILE A 674 13.58 10.30 -13.45
CA ILE A 674 14.68 10.86 -12.65
C ILE A 674 15.90 9.98 -12.87
N HIS A 675 17.04 10.57 -13.18
CA HIS A 675 18.30 9.84 -13.25
C HIS A 675 19.47 10.64 -12.67
N CYS A 676 20.45 9.88 -12.20
CA CYS A 676 21.79 10.35 -11.92
C CYS A 676 22.75 9.32 -12.52
N LEU A 677 24.06 9.47 -12.31
CA LEU A 677 25.05 8.57 -12.89
C LEU A 677 24.71 7.09 -12.67
N ASN A 678 24.36 6.71 -11.44
CA ASN A 678 24.08 5.33 -11.06
C ASN A 678 22.59 5.02 -10.82
N GLY A 679 21.72 6.04 -10.87
CA GLY A 679 20.29 5.90 -10.62
C GLY A 679 19.93 5.55 -9.17
N ALA A 680 20.83 5.76 -8.22
CA ALA A 680 20.63 5.43 -6.80
C ALA A 680 20.87 6.64 -5.89
N GLU A 681 22.08 7.21 -5.88
CA GLU A 681 22.50 8.18 -4.86
C GLU A 681 21.69 9.48 -4.92
N ARG A 682 21.93 10.32 -5.93
CA ARG A 682 21.25 11.62 -6.08
C ARG A 682 19.78 11.43 -6.42
N SER A 683 19.47 10.41 -7.23
CA SER A 683 18.07 10.06 -7.58
C SER A 683 17.26 9.70 -6.34
N GLY A 684 17.81 8.89 -5.42
CA GLY A 684 17.15 8.50 -4.18
C GLY A 684 16.90 9.69 -3.27
N LEU A 685 17.89 10.58 -3.10
CA LEU A 685 17.75 11.82 -2.35
C LEU A 685 16.62 12.70 -2.90
N PHE A 686 16.59 12.89 -4.22
CA PHE A 686 15.59 13.75 -4.87
C PHE A 686 14.18 13.13 -4.84
N CYS A 687 14.06 11.81 -5.02
CA CYS A 687 12.78 11.10 -4.84
C CYS A 687 12.24 11.23 -3.40
N ALA A 688 13.12 11.12 -2.39
CA ALA A 688 12.73 11.27 -0.99
C ALA A 688 12.28 12.71 -0.68
N LEU A 689 12.97 13.70 -1.26
CA LEU A 689 12.61 15.11 -1.15
C LEU A 689 11.23 15.40 -1.75
N LEU A 690 10.99 14.98 -3.00
CA LEU A 690 9.69 15.16 -3.66
C LEU A 690 8.56 14.49 -2.87
N ASN A 691 8.75 13.27 -2.38
CA ASN A 691 7.76 12.58 -1.57
C ASN A 691 7.47 13.31 -0.24
N THR A 692 8.51 13.81 0.41
CA THR A 692 8.35 14.54 1.67
C THR A 692 7.58 15.85 1.44
N ILE A 693 7.92 16.58 0.38
CA ILE A 693 7.24 17.83 0.00
C ILE A 693 5.79 17.56 -0.39
N ASP A 694 5.50 16.56 -1.23
CA ASP A 694 4.12 16.20 -1.58
C ASP A 694 3.28 15.88 -0.35
N LYS A 695 3.84 15.13 0.61
CA LYS A 695 3.18 14.79 1.88
C LYS A 695 2.91 16.06 2.68
N TYR A 696 3.90 16.92 2.83
CA TYR A 696 3.77 18.18 3.54
C TYR A 696 2.74 19.11 2.89
N GLU A 697 2.77 19.29 1.57
CA GLU A 697 1.80 20.13 0.86
C GLU A 697 0.37 19.63 1.06
N ALA A 698 0.17 18.31 1.06
CA ALA A 698 -1.13 17.66 1.19
C ALA A 698 -1.68 17.59 2.62
N THR A 699 -0.82 17.36 3.61
CA THR A 699 -1.25 17.03 4.99
C THR A 699 -0.78 18.05 6.04
N LYS A 700 0.13 18.94 5.67
CA LYS A 700 0.89 19.84 6.56
C LYS A 700 1.76 19.10 7.59
N GLU A 701 1.96 17.80 7.38
CA GLU A 701 2.88 16.98 8.15
C GLU A 701 4.15 16.66 7.35
N ILE A 702 5.29 16.74 8.03
CA ILE A 702 6.61 16.42 7.51
C ILE A 702 7.04 15.10 8.14
N ASP A 703 7.45 14.13 7.32
CA ASP A 703 7.85 12.79 7.76
C ASP A 703 8.88 12.23 6.79
N ILE A 704 10.13 12.62 7.03
CA ILE A 704 11.27 12.25 6.16
C ILE A 704 11.58 10.76 6.30
N PHE A 705 11.53 10.22 7.52
CA PHE A 705 11.84 8.82 7.79
C PHE A 705 10.95 7.87 6.96
N ASN A 706 9.62 8.05 7.01
CA ASN A 706 8.72 7.19 6.23
C ASN A 706 8.80 7.46 4.73
N SER A 707 9.10 8.69 4.28
CA SER A 707 9.36 8.98 2.86
C SER A 707 10.56 8.19 2.32
N VAL A 708 11.64 8.10 3.09
CA VAL A 708 12.83 7.31 2.72
C VAL A 708 12.51 5.81 2.76
N LYS A 709 11.91 5.33 3.85
CA LYS A 709 11.46 3.94 4.01
C LYS A 709 10.57 3.47 2.87
N LEU A 710 9.69 4.35 2.36
CA LEU A 710 8.79 4.07 1.25
C LEU A 710 9.54 3.81 -0.06
N ILE A 711 10.48 4.68 -0.43
CA ILE A 711 11.21 4.56 -1.70
C ILE A 711 12.28 3.46 -1.67
N GLN A 712 12.85 3.16 -0.48
CA GLN A 712 13.80 2.07 -0.31
C GLN A 712 13.19 0.70 -0.63
N LYS A 713 11.85 0.59 -0.67
CA LYS A 713 11.15 -0.62 -1.12
C LYS A 713 11.48 -0.99 -2.56
N SER A 714 11.63 -0.05 -3.48
CA SER A 714 11.95 -0.38 -4.88
C SER A 714 13.43 -0.33 -5.19
N ARG A 715 14.22 0.40 -4.39
CA ARG A 715 15.69 0.46 -4.49
C ARG A 715 16.36 0.63 -3.12
N PRO A 716 16.90 -0.44 -2.52
CA PRO A 716 17.54 -0.38 -1.20
C PRO A 716 18.76 0.54 -1.11
N GLU A 717 19.36 0.91 -2.24
CA GLU A 717 20.52 1.79 -2.34
C GLU A 717 20.16 3.27 -2.14
N PHE A 718 18.87 3.63 -2.18
CA PHE A 718 18.42 5.01 -1.94
C PHE A 718 18.72 5.48 -0.51
N VAL A 719 19.27 6.69 -0.40
CA VAL A 719 19.55 7.37 0.88
C VAL A 719 20.32 6.43 1.82
N SER A 720 21.42 5.87 1.33
CA SER A 720 22.18 4.82 2.01
C SER A 720 23.21 5.35 3.01
N SER A 721 23.53 6.65 2.98
CA SER A 721 24.43 7.27 3.94
C SER A 721 23.70 8.20 4.92
N MET A 722 24.26 8.32 6.12
CA MET A 722 23.80 9.29 7.12
C MET A 722 23.87 10.72 6.57
N GLU A 723 24.89 11.04 5.76
CA GLU A 723 25.05 12.36 5.14
C GLU A 723 23.90 12.68 4.18
N GLN A 724 23.43 11.72 3.39
CA GLN A 724 22.26 11.92 2.53
C GLN A 724 20.98 12.15 3.35
N LEU A 725 20.78 11.39 4.44
CA LEU A 725 19.65 11.58 5.32
C LEU A 725 19.69 12.97 5.96
N LYS A 726 20.83 13.39 6.51
CA LYS A 726 21.02 14.73 7.06
C LYS A 726 20.76 15.82 6.03
N THR A 727 21.33 15.69 4.83
CA THR A 727 21.12 16.63 3.73
C THR A 727 19.63 16.77 3.40
N LEU A 728 18.87 15.68 3.44
CA LEU A 728 17.43 15.70 3.21
C LEU A 728 16.67 16.52 4.28
N TYR A 729 17.02 16.37 5.56
CA TYR A 729 16.46 17.21 6.63
C TYR A 729 16.78 18.69 6.43
N GLU A 730 18.03 19.00 6.07
CA GLU A 730 18.45 20.39 5.83
C GLU A 730 17.72 21.05 4.66
N ILE A 731 17.52 20.32 3.55
CA ILE A 731 16.78 20.85 2.39
C ILE A 731 15.30 21.06 2.75
N VAL A 732 14.71 20.15 3.51
CA VAL A 732 13.32 20.27 3.94
C VAL A 732 13.14 21.45 4.91
N ASP A 733 14.08 21.68 5.84
CA ASP A 733 14.07 22.88 6.73
C ASP A 733 14.09 24.18 5.92
N GLU A 734 14.94 24.23 4.89
CA GLU A 734 15.04 25.38 3.99
C GLU A 734 13.76 25.56 3.17
N TYR A 735 13.22 24.48 2.60
CA TYR A 735 11.98 24.52 1.83
C TYR A 735 10.82 25.04 2.67
N ILE A 736 10.63 24.52 3.89
CA ILE A 736 9.50 24.96 4.73
C ILE A 736 9.70 26.40 5.23
N SER A 737 10.94 26.82 5.48
CA SER A 737 11.26 28.19 5.90
C SER A 737 11.00 29.20 4.79
N THR A 738 11.38 28.86 3.55
CA THR A 738 11.19 29.70 2.36
C THR A 738 9.78 29.64 1.78
N SER A 739 9.00 28.60 2.08
CA SER A 739 7.58 28.47 1.71
C SER A 739 6.66 29.43 2.48
N GLN A 740 7.09 30.67 2.70
CA GLN A 740 6.33 31.82 3.21
C GLN A 740 6.37 32.96 2.17
N SER A 741 5.61 32.78 1.09
CA SER A 741 4.86 33.85 0.43
C SER A 741 3.51 33.30 0.00
#